data_AF-A0A1V9ZCR9-F1
#
_entry.id   AF-A0A1V9ZCR9-F1
#
_cell.length_a   1.000
_cell.length_b   1.000
_cell.length_c   1.000
_cell.angle_alpha   90.00
_cell.angle_beta   90.00
_cell.angle_gamma   90.00
#
_symmetry.space_group_name_H-M   'P 1'
#
loop_
_entity.id
_entity.type
_entity.pdbx_description
1 polymer ?
#
loop_
_entity_poly.entity_id
_entity_poly.type
_entity_poly.pdbx_seq_one_letter_code
_entity_poly.pdbx_strand_id
1 'polypeptide(L)'
;MSYQTSQVRSIYHLSRTNVVLPSSDCQQAPSSTRHSYITSIHSIIALILWTFLSLNALLDPIKTFYGYYIYTDSENQPAVWDMTVENNYNNKTSNVCNDNFLDCYYELPVYGTGVLASSVCRSYYPIDKGATQHFGTFFANCTLSNGNHIYLPNSEFATTQWSLLLSSQEKSCISTLGEGDSFPCDSYTTVEGRVLYFRPSRTTAPTWCKEFGGYYILNKDNNQLDVLVANISNPLKLSFTSIPLIHNTTVYNLFGILGCSADLTIGGAGGHISSSAWYGTTIGLWMAHTSNSPAGNTINIIDDMVNVATMTSVDGNITQIHTFYKDAIRCSLLLIVIYYRLSSIYYPMWLVYNNQEKPFWSWVFKRHMGLVLHKRERRNMTILFFLTVEAIMSTEDIVMYCQQSVFTYPTLLALALKYMSITRIIWPSSFILLIVSRFIQIILGSRYAFALSEDLFLLGAPVIWFYMPAYVTSKGVRLFQGWRWTGTIIHHYGNTILKVYENQVSVLTLYYDLFGAFTLMSCLTTICIGCLWQSLTRTSSIMSVILSNSIYYRCIKDVQEKHCNIEKVLRECNKKFPPEIVYQITKAKLPATHLCEAMNLASEGFICLVYGEYELLGTTEWGFNSPIFNEKGHAAVINGCQVAYQSTVTRVTLAHITSRPQVLGVPDLQ
;
A
#
# COMPACT_ATOMS: atom_id res chain seq x y z
N MET A 1 -60.68 -9.84 24.51
CA MET A 1 -60.00 -8.92 25.47
C MET A 1 -58.92 -8.20 24.70
N SER A 2 -59.21 -6.96 24.32
CA SER A 2 -58.47 -6.10 23.40
C SER A 2 -57.50 -5.21 24.16
N TYR A 3 -56.20 -5.34 23.90
CA TYR A 3 -55.18 -4.36 24.30
C TYR A 3 -55.00 -3.33 23.19
N GLN A 4 -55.37 -2.09 23.48
CA GLN A 4 -55.20 -0.93 22.61
C GLN A 4 -53.71 -0.55 22.52
N THR A 5 -53.14 -0.71 21.32
CA THR A 5 -51.93 -0.02 20.90
C THR A 5 -52.28 1.43 20.55
N SER A 6 -51.88 2.38 21.38
CA SER A 6 -51.95 3.81 21.06
C SER A 6 -50.88 4.15 20.03
N GLN A 7 -51.26 4.11 18.75
CA GLN A 7 -50.54 4.80 17.67
C GLN A 7 -50.60 6.31 17.94
N VAL A 8 -49.48 6.90 18.36
CA VAL A 8 -49.28 8.34 18.26
C VAL A 8 -49.01 8.62 16.77
N ARG A 9 -50.09 8.98 16.06
CA ARG A 9 -50.06 9.47 14.69
C ARG A 9 -49.18 10.73 14.64
N SER A 10 -48.14 10.64 13.82
CA SER A 10 -47.38 11.78 13.29
C SER A 10 -48.32 12.89 12.83
N ILE A 11 -48.19 14.06 13.44
CA ILE A 11 -48.82 15.31 12.97
C ILE A 11 -47.87 15.90 11.92
N TYR A 12 -47.87 15.32 10.72
CA TYR A 12 -47.44 16.00 9.49
C TYR A 12 -48.69 16.33 8.66
N HIS A 13 -49.47 17.28 9.15
CA HIS A 13 -50.49 17.95 8.35
C HIS A 13 -50.60 19.39 8.81
N LEU A 14 -49.93 20.32 8.11
CA LEU A 14 -50.42 21.68 7.92
C LEU A 14 -49.59 22.44 6.85
N SER A 15 -50.32 22.85 5.80
CA SER A 15 -50.14 24.08 5.02
C SER A 15 -48.89 24.23 4.14
N ARG A 16 -48.88 23.56 2.97
CA ARG A 16 -48.25 24.11 1.76
C ARG A 16 -49.16 25.20 1.19
N THR A 17 -48.96 26.44 1.61
CA THR A 17 -49.43 27.61 0.85
C THR A 17 -48.45 27.86 -0.28
N ASN A 18 -48.92 27.69 -1.52
CA ASN A 18 -48.22 28.13 -2.74
C ASN A 18 -48.06 29.65 -2.69
N VAL A 19 -46.89 30.12 -2.23
CA VAL A 19 -46.48 31.50 -2.44
C VAL A 19 -45.85 31.56 -3.83
N VAL A 20 -46.65 31.99 -4.81
CA VAL A 20 -46.15 32.44 -6.11
C VAL A 20 -45.49 33.80 -5.88
N LEU A 21 -44.16 33.86 -5.95
CA LEU A 21 -43.39 35.11 -6.02
C LEU A 21 -42.99 35.36 -7.49
N PRO A 22 -42.89 36.63 -7.93
CA PRO A 22 -42.85 36.99 -9.34
C PRO A 22 -41.53 36.60 -9.99
N SER A 23 -41.60 36.18 -11.26
CA SER A 23 -40.47 36.02 -12.17
C SER A 23 -39.77 37.36 -12.38
N SER A 24 -38.62 37.56 -11.73
CA SER A 24 -37.69 38.61 -12.11
C SER A 24 -36.81 38.11 -13.25
N ASP A 25 -37.09 38.58 -14.45
CA ASP A 25 -36.21 38.51 -15.61
C ASP A 25 -34.84 39.11 -15.26
N CYS A 26 -33.83 38.25 -15.10
CA CYS A 26 -32.43 38.65 -15.25
C CYS A 26 -31.96 38.19 -16.63
N GLN A 27 -31.96 39.13 -17.58
CA GLN A 27 -31.26 38.99 -18.86
C GLN A 27 -29.80 38.59 -18.59
N GLN A 28 -29.45 37.33 -18.89
CA GLN A 28 -28.07 36.89 -18.98
C GLN A 28 -27.48 37.44 -20.28
N ALA A 29 -26.52 38.36 -20.14
CA ALA A 29 -25.66 38.75 -21.26
C ALA A 29 -24.92 37.51 -21.82
N PRO A 30 -24.70 37.42 -23.15
CA PRO A 30 -24.08 36.25 -23.75
C PRO A 30 -22.62 36.14 -23.28
N SER A 31 -22.35 35.19 -22.39
CA SER A 31 -20.99 34.86 -21.98
C SER A 31 -20.25 34.27 -23.19
N SER A 32 -19.16 34.93 -23.61
CA SER A 32 -18.27 34.50 -24.68
C SER A 32 -17.96 32.99 -24.64
N THR A 33 -17.87 32.34 -25.81
CA THR A 33 -17.56 30.91 -25.98
C THR A 33 -16.34 30.43 -25.18
N ARG A 34 -15.36 31.30 -24.90
CA ARG A 34 -14.21 30.97 -24.04
C ARG A 34 -14.60 30.66 -22.58
N HIS A 35 -15.62 31.33 -22.06
CA HIS A 35 -16.14 31.04 -20.71
C HIS A 35 -16.86 29.69 -20.66
N SER A 36 -17.55 29.26 -21.73
CA SER A 36 -18.23 27.95 -21.74
C SER A 36 -17.24 26.77 -21.81
N TYR A 37 -16.11 26.93 -22.50
CA TYR A 37 -15.04 25.92 -22.51
C TYR A 37 -14.35 25.79 -21.14
N ILE A 38 -14.05 26.91 -20.47
CA ILE A 38 -13.42 26.90 -19.14
C ILE A 38 -14.35 26.30 -18.08
N THR A 39 -15.65 26.64 -18.11
CA THR A 39 -16.64 26.04 -17.20
C THR A 39 -16.87 24.55 -17.50
N SER A 40 -16.80 24.13 -18.76
CA SER A 40 -16.88 22.70 -19.14
C SER A 40 -15.67 21.91 -18.65
N ILE A 41 -14.45 22.42 -18.83
CA ILE A 41 -13.21 21.79 -18.33
C ILE A 41 -13.23 21.70 -16.80
N HIS A 42 -13.61 22.78 -16.12
CA HIS A 42 -13.74 22.79 -14.67
C HIS A 42 -14.75 21.76 -14.17
N SER A 43 -15.91 21.65 -14.84
CA SER A 43 -16.94 20.67 -14.50
C SER A 43 -16.47 19.22 -14.70
N ILE A 44 -15.69 18.95 -15.75
CA ILE A 44 -15.08 17.64 -15.99
C ILE A 44 -14.06 17.30 -14.90
N ILE A 45 -13.18 18.24 -14.53
CA ILE A 45 -12.21 18.04 -13.45
C ILE A 45 -12.92 17.81 -12.11
N ALA A 46 -13.96 18.60 -11.81
CA ALA A 46 -14.77 18.44 -10.61
C ALA A 46 -15.47 17.07 -10.58
N LEU A 47 -15.98 16.59 -11.71
CA LEU A 47 -16.59 15.27 -11.83
C LEU A 47 -15.57 14.13 -11.62
N ILE A 48 -14.38 14.23 -12.21
CA ILE A 48 -13.30 13.24 -12.03
C ILE A 48 -12.89 13.17 -10.55
N LEU A 49 -12.65 14.33 -9.93
CA LEU A 49 -12.28 14.41 -8.51
C LEU A 49 -13.40 13.88 -7.61
N TRP A 50 -14.65 14.23 -7.90
CA TRP A 50 -15.80 13.75 -7.15
C TRP A 50 -15.95 12.23 -7.25
N THR A 51 -15.80 11.67 -8.45
CA THR A 51 -15.89 10.22 -8.70
C THR A 51 -14.79 9.49 -7.95
N PHE A 52 -13.56 10.01 -8.03
CA PHE A 52 -12.41 9.43 -7.35
C PHE A 52 -12.56 9.45 -5.82
N LEU A 53 -12.96 10.58 -5.25
CA LEU A 53 -13.21 10.72 -3.81
C LEU A 53 -14.34 9.80 -3.34
N SER A 54 -15.41 9.68 -4.13
CA SER A 54 -16.57 8.84 -3.81
C SER A 54 -16.23 7.35 -3.86
N LEU A 55 -15.43 6.91 -4.84
CA LEU A 55 -14.95 5.53 -4.94
C LEU A 55 -14.03 5.17 -3.76
N ASN A 56 -13.07 6.03 -3.42
CA ASN A 56 -12.17 5.81 -2.28
C ASN A 56 -12.94 5.70 -0.94
N ALA A 57 -13.97 6.52 -0.80
CA ALA A 57 -14.85 6.55 0.35
C ALA A 57 -15.74 5.29 0.48
N LEU A 58 -16.36 4.85 -0.62
CA LEU A 58 -17.21 3.65 -0.66
C LEU A 58 -16.40 2.37 -0.48
N LEU A 59 -15.19 2.33 -1.03
CA LEU A 59 -14.29 1.18 -0.92
C LEU A 59 -13.51 1.17 0.41
N ASP A 60 -13.65 2.18 1.28
CA ASP A 60 -12.90 2.23 2.54
C ASP A 60 -13.20 1.06 3.49
N PRO A 61 -14.46 0.66 3.75
CA PRO A 61 -14.73 -0.54 4.53
C PRO A 61 -14.11 -1.79 3.87
N ILE A 62 -14.23 -1.91 2.55
CA ILE A 62 -13.71 -3.05 1.77
C ILE A 62 -12.18 -3.08 1.81
N LYS A 63 -11.49 -1.94 1.73
CA LYS A 63 -10.03 -1.86 1.83
C LYS A 63 -9.54 -2.23 3.23
N THR A 64 -10.33 -1.86 4.24
CA THR A 64 -10.06 -2.20 5.65
C THR A 64 -10.27 -3.69 5.92
N PHE A 65 -11.11 -4.40 5.16
CA PHE A 65 -11.22 -5.86 5.24
C PHE A 65 -10.21 -6.58 4.35
N TYR A 66 -10.08 -6.17 3.08
CA TYR A 66 -9.18 -6.77 2.09
C TYR A 66 -7.73 -6.74 2.55
N GLY A 67 -7.26 -5.57 3.01
CA GLY A 67 -5.87 -5.37 3.39
C GLY A 67 -5.41 -6.09 4.66
N TYR A 68 -6.28 -6.89 5.30
CA TYR A 68 -6.03 -7.52 6.60
C TYR A 68 -6.49 -8.98 6.68
N TYR A 69 -7.52 -9.39 5.92
CA TYR A 69 -8.06 -10.76 6.01
C TYR A 69 -7.55 -11.68 4.91
N ILE A 70 -7.08 -11.12 3.78
CA ILE A 70 -6.75 -11.90 2.56
C ILE A 70 -5.27 -12.34 2.50
N TYR A 71 -4.49 -12.07 3.54
CA TYR A 71 -3.03 -12.32 3.52
C TYR A 71 -2.53 -12.98 4.81
N THR A 72 -3.36 -13.85 5.38
CA THR A 72 -2.87 -14.86 6.31
C THR A 72 -2.06 -15.91 5.54
N ASP A 73 -1.23 -16.69 6.25
CA ASP A 73 -0.31 -17.71 5.72
C ASP A 73 -0.95 -18.75 4.75
N SER A 74 -2.28 -18.69 4.57
CA SER A 74 -3.09 -19.52 3.68
C SER A 74 -3.43 -18.93 2.30
N GLU A 75 -3.29 -17.62 2.06
CA GLU A 75 -3.57 -17.00 0.74
C GLU A 75 -2.27 -16.57 0.05
N ASN A 76 -1.63 -17.57 -0.57
CA ASN A 76 -0.47 -17.38 -1.39
C ASN A 76 -0.84 -16.76 -2.74
N GLN A 77 -0.27 -15.60 -3.05
CA GLN A 77 -0.32 -15.07 -4.41
C GLN A 77 0.99 -15.39 -5.13
N PRO A 78 0.94 -16.16 -6.23
CA PRO A 78 2.12 -16.41 -7.03
C PRO A 78 2.65 -15.09 -7.59
N ALA A 79 3.94 -14.86 -7.42
CA ALA A 79 4.67 -13.73 -7.96
C ALA A 79 5.75 -14.26 -8.90
N VAL A 80 5.66 -13.87 -10.17
CA VAL A 80 6.64 -14.30 -11.16
C VAL A 80 7.68 -13.19 -11.26
N TRP A 81 8.91 -13.49 -10.85
CA TRP A 81 10.03 -12.57 -10.96
C TRP A 81 10.60 -12.71 -12.36
N ASP A 82 10.03 -11.95 -13.29
CA ASP A 82 10.55 -11.84 -14.65
C ASP A 82 11.62 -10.76 -14.69
N MET A 83 12.85 -11.18 -14.98
CA MET A 83 14.00 -10.29 -15.14
C MET A 83 14.70 -10.58 -16.45
N THR A 84 15.05 -9.51 -17.15
CA THR A 84 15.91 -9.59 -18.33
C THR A 84 17.26 -8.97 -17.98
N VAL A 85 18.33 -9.75 -18.11
CA VAL A 85 19.70 -9.28 -17.88
C VAL A 85 20.50 -9.39 -19.17
N GLU A 86 21.02 -8.25 -19.63
CA GLU A 86 21.85 -8.15 -20.83
C GLU A 86 23.32 -8.02 -20.43
N ASN A 87 24.20 -8.88 -20.95
CA ASN A 87 25.62 -8.88 -20.64
C ASN A 87 26.45 -9.03 -21.92
N ASN A 88 27.57 -8.31 -22.00
CA ASN A 88 28.49 -8.40 -23.13
C ASN A 88 29.71 -9.26 -22.77
N TYR A 89 30.01 -10.23 -23.64
CA TYR A 89 31.07 -11.21 -23.45
C TYR A 89 32.12 -11.13 -24.55
N ASN A 90 33.37 -11.36 -24.18
CA ASN A 90 34.46 -11.57 -25.11
C ASN A 90 34.78 -13.05 -25.22
N ASN A 91 34.63 -13.62 -26.40
CA ASN A 91 34.96 -15.03 -26.62
C ASN A 91 36.41 -15.25 -27.09
N LYS A 92 37.07 -14.20 -27.63
CA LYS A 92 38.36 -14.33 -28.32
C LYS A 92 39.55 -13.81 -27.53
N THR A 93 39.43 -12.66 -26.87
CA THR A 93 40.58 -12.02 -26.18
C THR A 93 40.54 -12.13 -24.66
N SER A 94 39.53 -12.80 -24.10
CA SER A 94 39.45 -13.07 -22.65
C SER A 94 40.62 -13.95 -22.21
N ASN A 95 41.19 -13.68 -21.04
CA ASN A 95 42.30 -14.48 -20.47
C ASN A 95 41.81 -15.45 -19.39
N VAL A 96 42.67 -16.38 -18.97
CA VAL A 96 42.38 -17.21 -17.78
C VAL A 96 42.24 -16.29 -16.56
N CYS A 97 41.19 -16.48 -15.77
CA CYS A 97 40.90 -15.63 -14.62
C CYS A 97 42.01 -15.71 -13.55
N ASN A 98 42.34 -14.54 -13.00
CA ASN A 98 43.16 -14.34 -11.80
C ASN A 98 42.27 -13.69 -10.71
N ASP A 99 42.85 -13.06 -9.68
CA ASP A 99 42.11 -12.37 -8.60
C ASP A 99 41.10 -11.28 -9.07
N ASN A 100 41.14 -10.89 -10.36
CA ASN A 100 40.16 -10.00 -11.00
C ASN A 100 39.31 -10.80 -11.99
N PHE A 101 37.99 -10.80 -11.80
CA PHE A 101 37.03 -11.68 -12.49
C PHE A 101 36.28 -10.98 -13.65
N LEU A 102 36.83 -9.89 -14.18
CA LEU A 102 36.28 -9.18 -15.34
C LEU A 102 37.04 -9.59 -16.61
N ASP A 103 36.30 -9.81 -17.71
CA ASP A 103 36.85 -10.19 -19.03
C ASP A 103 37.83 -11.39 -18.99
N CYS A 104 37.40 -12.46 -18.31
CA CYS A 104 38.21 -13.67 -18.13
C CYS A 104 37.36 -14.95 -18.21
N TYR A 105 38.01 -16.11 -18.29
CA TYR A 105 37.36 -17.42 -18.27
C TYR A 105 38.04 -18.43 -17.34
N TYR A 106 37.28 -19.44 -16.90
CA TYR A 106 37.80 -20.65 -16.27
C TYR A 106 37.48 -21.88 -17.11
N GLU A 107 38.44 -22.80 -17.25
CA GLU A 107 38.27 -24.08 -17.93
C GLU A 107 38.26 -25.21 -16.90
N LEU A 108 37.12 -25.89 -16.74
CA LEU A 108 36.94 -26.94 -15.73
C LEU A 108 36.32 -28.20 -16.35
N PRO A 109 36.80 -29.40 -15.96
CA PRO A 109 36.15 -30.65 -16.32
C PRO A 109 34.82 -30.79 -15.58
N VAL A 110 33.83 -31.41 -16.23
CA VAL A 110 32.49 -31.66 -15.68
C VAL A 110 32.34 -33.15 -15.38
N TYR A 111 32.02 -33.48 -14.13
CA TYR A 111 31.69 -34.82 -13.67
C TYR A 111 30.21 -34.92 -13.28
N GLY A 112 29.68 -36.11 -13.05
CA GLY A 112 28.30 -36.32 -12.59
C GLY A 112 27.47 -37.12 -13.59
N THR A 113 26.16 -36.90 -13.55
CA THR A 113 25.19 -37.74 -14.29
C THR A 113 24.30 -36.95 -15.26
N GLY A 114 24.49 -35.63 -15.38
CA GLY A 114 23.75 -34.80 -16.33
C GLY A 114 24.33 -34.82 -17.75
N VAL A 115 23.71 -34.06 -18.64
CA VAL A 115 23.96 -34.00 -20.10
C VAL A 115 25.39 -33.55 -20.43
N LEU A 116 25.98 -32.70 -19.59
CA LEU A 116 27.36 -32.22 -19.78
C LEU A 116 28.40 -33.05 -19.02
N ALA A 117 28.03 -34.17 -18.41
CA ALA A 117 29.00 -35.04 -17.75
C ALA A 117 30.08 -35.52 -18.74
N SER A 118 31.34 -35.54 -18.27
CA SER A 118 32.54 -35.87 -19.04
C SER A 118 32.93 -34.83 -20.11
N SER A 119 32.35 -33.63 -20.07
CA SER A 119 32.77 -32.50 -20.91
C SER A 119 33.83 -31.63 -20.20
N VAL A 120 34.53 -30.77 -20.95
CA VAL A 120 35.34 -29.68 -20.39
C VAL A 120 34.72 -28.35 -20.81
N CYS A 121 34.32 -27.53 -19.83
CA CYS A 121 33.62 -26.28 -20.10
C CYS A 121 34.47 -25.07 -19.74
N ARG A 122 34.58 -24.12 -20.68
CA ARG A 122 35.10 -22.77 -20.46
C ARG A 122 33.96 -21.84 -20.10
N SER A 123 33.90 -21.37 -18.86
CA SER A 123 32.91 -20.38 -18.39
C SER A 123 33.51 -18.99 -18.42
N TYR A 124 32.84 -18.03 -19.08
CA TYR A 124 33.32 -16.67 -19.30
C TYR A 124 32.60 -15.67 -18.38
N TYR A 125 33.30 -14.60 -17.98
CA TYR A 125 32.75 -13.44 -17.30
C TYR A 125 32.57 -12.24 -18.25
N PRO A 126 31.56 -11.39 -18.04
CA PRO A 126 31.28 -10.26 -18.92
C PRO A 126 32.28 -9.10 -18.75
N ILE A 127 32.33 -8.23 -19.76
CA ILE A 127 33.29 -7.12 -19.90
C ILE A 127 32.73 -5.82 -19.30
N ASP A 128 31.43 -5.62 -19.41
CA ASP A 128 30.77 -4.32 -19.37
C ASP A 128 30.19 -3.94 -18.00
N LYS A 129 30.30 -4.82 -16.98
CA LYS A 129 29.59 -4.64 -15.72
C LYS A 129 30.50 -4.62 -14.50
N GLY A 130 30.16 -3.74 -13.56
CA GLY A 130 30.77 -3.70 -12.24
C GLY A 130 30.36 -4.90 -11.38
N ALA A 131 31.08 -5.09 -10.27
CA ALA A 131 31.00 -6.25 -9.37
C ALA A 131 29.65 -6.49 -8.67
N THR A 132 28.50 -6.01 -9.13
CA THR A 132 27.17 -6.30 -8.53
C THR A 132 26.11 -6.70 -9.57
N GLN A 133 26.47 -6.81 -10.85
CA GLN A 133 25.50 -6.97 -11.94
C GLN A 133 25.70 -8.22 -12.83
N HIS A 134 26.47 -9.22 -12.39
CA HIS A 134 26.68 -10.48 -13.12
C HIS A 134 25.53 -11.48 -12.93
N PHE A 135 24.35 -11.00 -12.60
CA PHE A 135 23.23 -11.85 -12.25
C PHE A 135 22.63 -12.51 -13.50
N GLY A 136 22.32 -13.79 -13.42
CA GLY A 136 21.38 -14.42 -14.35
C GLY A 136 21.92 -14.92 -15.69
N THR A 137 23.20 -14.80 -16.04
CA THR A 137 23.71 -15.26 -17.35
C THR A 137 24.90 -16.22 -17.21
N PHE A 138 24.81 -17.39 -17.85
CA PHE A 138 25.91 -18.33 -17.99
C PHE A 138 26.34 -18.37 -19.46
N PHE A 139 27.57 -17.95 -19.76
CA PHE A 139 28.15 -18.01 -21.11
C PHE A 139 29.32 -18.99 -21.10
N ALA A 140 29.23 -20.06 -21.88
CA ALA A 140 30.25 -21.11 -21.84
C ALA A 140 30.47 -21.83 -23.18
N ASN A 141 31.69 -22.33 -23.36
CA ASN A 141 32.08 -23.19 -24.46
C ASN A 141 32.48 -24.55 -23.90
N CYS A 142 31.71 -25.61 -24.19
CA CYS A 142 31.95 -26.95 -23.69
C CYS A 142 32.43 -27.89 -24.79
N THR A 143 33.52 -28.61 -24.55
CA THR A 143 33.98 -29.74 -25.36
C THR A 143 33.40 -31.04 -24.81
N LEU A 144 32.52 -31.67 -25.59
CA LEU A 144 31.99 -32.99 -25.26
C LEU A 144 33.07 -34.07 -25.37
N SER A 145 32.81 -35.22 -24.76
CA SER A 145 33.71 -36.39 -24.78
C SER A 145 33.99 -36.94 -26.18
N ASN A 146 33.11 -36.67 -27.15
CA ASN A 146 33.28 -37.01 -28.57
C ASN A 146 34.11 -35.98 -29.35
N GLY A 147 34.60 -34.92 -28.69
CA GLY A 147 35.37 -33.83 -29.31
C GLY A 147 34.52 -32.70 -29.91
N ASN A 148 33.19 -32.80 -29.89
CA ASN A 148 32.33 -31.74 -30.41
C ASN A 148 32.28 -30.55 -29.47
N HIS A 149 32.23 -29.34 -30.04
CA HIS A 149 32.11 -28.09 -29.29
C HIS A 149 30.65 -27.63 -29.25
N ILE A 150 30.17 -27.27 -28.06
CA ILE A 150 28.86 -26.64 -27.83
C ILE A 150 29.08 -25.27 -27.21
N TYR A 151 28.38 -24.27 -27.76
CA TYR A 151 28.35 -22.90 -27.25
C TYR A 151 27.04 -22.69 -26.50
N LEU A 152 27.10 -22.13 -25.30
CA LEU A 152 25.99 -21.94 -24.38
C LEU A 152 25.88 -20.45 -23.99
N PRO A 153 24.70 -19.82 -24.06
CA PRO A 153 23.45 -20.34 -24.63
C PRO A 153 23.52 -20.47 -26.16
N ASN A 154 22.57 -21.21 -26.75
CA ASN A 154 22.35 -21.26 -28.20
C ASN A 154 20.85 -21.44 -28.52
N SER A 155 20.52 -21.82 -29.76
CA SER A 155 19.12 -22.08 -30.14
C SER A 155 18.48 -23.20 -29.33
N GLU A 156 19.22 -24.27 -29.03
CA GLU A 156 18.77 -25.48 -28.34
C GLU A 156 18.80 -25.33 -26.82
N PHE A 157 19.83 -24.69 -26.26
CA PHE A 157 20.06 -24.56 -24.84
C PHE A 157 19.82 -23.14 -24.36
N ALA A 158 18.90 -22.98 -23.41
CA ALA A 158 18.81 -21.78 -22.61
C ALA A 158 19.65 -21.96 -21.35
N THR A 159 20.28 -20.88 -20.86
CA THR A 159 21.20 -20.93 -19.72
C THR A 159 21.00 -19.74 -18.79
N THR A 160 21.00 -19.98 -17.48
CA THR A 160 20.93 -18.94 -16.44
C THR A 160 21.85 -19.27 -15.27
N GLN A 161 22.11 -18.27 -14.43
CA GLN A 161 22.78 -18.47 -13.16
C GLN A 161 21.82 -18.13 -12.03
N TRP A 162 21.72 -19.01 -11.02
CA TRP A 162 20.87 -18.77 -9.85
C TRP A 162 21.43 -19.37 -8.57
N SER A 163 20.87 -18.96 -7.42
CA SER A 163 21.28 -19.45 -6.10
C SER A 163 20.74 -20.86 -5.79
N LEU A 164 21.55 -21.62 -5.05
CA LEU A 164 21.28 -22.96 -4.54
C LEU A 164 21.56 -22.99 -3.03
N LEU A 165 20.85 -23.85 -2.32
CA LEU A 165 21.08 -24.10 -0.90
C LEU A 165 21.25 -25.59 -0.66
N LEU A 166 22.36 -25.98 -0.05
CA LEU A 166 22.59 -27.35 0.40
C LEU A 166 22.41 -27.42 1.92
N SER A 167 21.60 -28.37 2.40
CA SER A 167 21.37 -28.56 3.83
C SER A 167 21.67 -29.99 4.28
N SER A 168 22.22 -30.16 5.48
CA SER A 168 22.48 -31.47 6.10
C SER A 168 22.57 -31.35 7.62
N GLN A 169 22.36 -32.45 8.34
CA GLN A 169 22.64 -32.52 9.78
C GLN A 169 24.15 -32.52 10.06
N GLU A 170 24.97 -32.94 9.09
CA GLU A 170 26.42 -33.05 9.22
C GLU A 170 27.13 -31.94 8.45
N LYS A 171 27.87 -31.07 9.15
CA LYS A 171 28.66 -29.99 8.53
C LYS A 171 29.70 -30.49 7.53
N SER A 172 30.31 -31.65 7.81
CA SER A 172 31.29 -32.28 6.92
C SER A 172 30.69 -32.64 5.57
N CYS A 173 29.44 -33.10 5.54
CA CYS A 173 28.76 -33.56 4.33
C CYS A 173 28.61 -32.46 3.27
N ILE A 174 28.35 -31.22 3.70
CA ILE A 174 28.13 -30.08 2.79
C ILE A 174 29.42 -29.35 2.42
N SER A 175 30.56 -29.71 3.01
CA SER A 175 31.83 -29.02 2.77
C SER A 175 32.39 -29.26 1.37
N THR A 176 32.07 -30.39 0.73
CA THR A 176 32.68 -30.88 -0.50
C THR A 176 32.06 -30.31 -1.78
N LEU A 177 30.82 -29.84 -1.74
CA LEU A 177 30.08 -29.36 -2.90
C LEU A 177 29.68 -27.88 -2.76
N GLY A 178 29.85 -27.13 -3.85
CA GLY A 178 29.53 -25.71 -3.94
C GLY A 178 30.53 -24.82 -3.21
N GLU A 179 30.71 -23.59 -3.68
CA GLU A 179 31.61 -22.62 -3.06
C GLU A 179 30.85 -21.63 -2.18
N GLY A 180 31.07 -21.70 -0.87
CA GLY A 180 30.40 -20.81 0.10
C GLY A 180 30.58 -21.27 1.55
N ASP A 181 30.34 -20.36 2.48
CA ASP A 181 30.44 -20.66 3.90
C ASP A 181 29.26 -21.48 4.39
N SER A 182 29.54 -22.52 5.19
CA SER A 182 28.52 -23.27 5.91
C SER A 182 28.13 -22.54 7.20
N PHE A 183 26.82 -22.38 7.43
CA PHE A 183 26.28 -21.72 8.61
C PHE A 183 25.12 -22.53 9.22
N PRO A 184 24.86 -22.39 10.53
CA PRO A 184 23.70 -23.00 11.16
C PRO A 184 22.40 -22.39 10.62
N CYS A 185 21.44 -23.22 10.24
CA CYS A 185 20.14 -22.81 9.71
C CYS A 185 19.03 -23.66 10.33
N ASP A 186 17.79 -23.24 10.10
CA ASP A 186 16.60 -24.00 10.41
C ASP A 186 15.62 -23.86 9.25
N SER A 187 14.61 -24.73 9.22
CA SER A 187 13.64 -24.80 8.14
C SER A 187 12.21 -24.87 8.66
N TYR A 188 11.30 -24.12 8.07
CA TYR A 188 9.87 -24.20 8.34
C TYR A 188 9.11 -24.65 7.09
N THR A 189 8.28 -25.68 7.22
CA THR A 189 7.42 -26.13 6.13
C THR A 189 6.06 -25.44 6.23
N THR A 190 5.68 -24.68 5.20
CA THR A 190 4.37 -24.02 5.13
C THR A 190 3.24 -25.05 4.96
N VAL A 191 1.98 -24.61 5.16
CA VAL A 191 0.79 -25.46 4.96
C VAL A 191 0.71 -26.07 3.55
N GLU A 192 1.30 -25.40 2.55
CA GLU A 192 1.39 -25.89 1.17
C GLU A 192 2.58 -26.84 0.92
N GLY A 193 3.32 -27.23 1.97
CA GLY A 193 4.45 -28.16 1.86
C GLY A 193 5.76 -27.52 1.39
N ARG A 194 5.87 -26.19 1.38
CA ARG A 194 7.08 -25.47 0.93
C ARG A 194 8.05 -25.24 2.08
N VAL A 195 9.35 -25.36 1.81
CA VAL A 195 10.39 -25.22 2.84
C VAL A 195 10.99 -23.81 2.82
N LEU A 196 10.86 -23.12 3.94
CA LEU A 196 11.44 -21.81 4.23
C LEU A 196 12.71 -21.99 5.04
N TYR A 197 13.85 -21.55 4.51
CA TYR A 197 15.12 -21.63 5.23
C TYR A 197 15.48 -20.29 5.86
N PHE A 198 15.97 -20.36 7.09
CA PHE A 198 16.21 -19.19 7.90
C PHE A 198 17.34 -19.44 8.91
N ARG A 199 17.99 -18.39 9.41
CA ARG A 199 19.10 -18.47 10.36
C ARG A 199 18.59 -18.27 11.80
N PRO A 200 18.79 -19.20 12.74
CA PRO A 200 18.38 -19.01 14.13
C PRO A 200 19.29 -18.01 14.86
N SER A 201 18.73 -17.28 15.84
CA SER A 201 19.41 -16.17 16.52
C SER A 201 20.34 -16.55 17.68
N ARG A 202 20.59 -17.85 17.96
CA ARG A 202 21.73 -18.40 18.73
C ARG A 202 21.64 -19.94 18.92
N THR A 203 22.79 -20.60 18.75
CA THR A 203 23.31 -21.87 19.33
C THR A 203 22.58 -23.22 19.23
N THR A 204 21.34 -23.36 18.75
CA THR A 204 20.69 -24.69 18.64
C THR A 204 20.06 -24.94 17.27
N ALA A 205 20.87 -24.88 16.21
CA ALA A 205 20.41 -25.31 14.88
C ALA A 205 20.61 -26.83 14.74
N PRO A 206 19.56 -27.60 14.38
CA PRO A 206 19.71 -29.03 14.10
C PRO A 206 20.38 -29.30 12.74
N THR A 207 20.43 -28.30 11.86
CA THR A 207 20.92 -28.43 10.49
C THR A 207 21.96 -27.36 10.14
N TRP A 208 22.86 -27.74 9.23
CA TRP A 208 23.84 -26.89 8.61
C TRP A 208 23.41 -26.60 7.17
N CYS A 209 23.43 -25.33 6.78
CA CYS A 209 23.18 -24.90 5.43
C CYS A 209 24.45 -24.34 4.79
N LYS A 210 24.51 -24.40 3.47
CA LYS A 210 25.54 -23.77 2.65
C LYS A 210 24.89 -23.21 1.40
N GLU A 211 25.19 -21.96 1.11
CA GLU A 211 24.66 -21.23 -0.05
C GLU A 211 25.75 -21.01 -1.07
N PHE A 212 25.42 -21.27 -2.33
CA PHE A 212 26.32 -21.07 -3.46
C PHE A 212 25.51 -20.89 -4.75
N GLY A 213 26.17 -20.48 -5.83
CA GLY A 213 25.53 -20.43 -7.15
C GLY A 213 25.61 -21.74 -7.92
N GLY A 214 24.68 -21.90 -8.86
CA GLY A 214 24.74 -22.92 -9.89
C GLY A 214 24.42 -22.34 -11.27
N TYR A 215 24.95 -22.99 -12.30
CA TYR A 215 24.60 -22.70 -13.68
C TYR A 215 23.52 -23.67 -14.14
N TYR A 216 22.37 -23.12 -14.52
CA TYR A 216 21.19 -23.84 -14.95
C TYR A 216 21.18 -23.88 -16.48
N ILE A 217 20.97 -25.07 -17.03
CA ILE A 217 21.02 -25.32 -18.46
C ILE A 217 19.77 -26.09 -18.81
N LEU A 218 18.85 -25.44 -19.53
CA LEU A 218 17.65 -26.06 -20.06
C LEU A 218 17.88 -26.42 -21.50
N ASN A 219 17.71 -27.69 -21.83
CA ASN A 219 17.54 -28.10 -23.21
C ASN A 219 16.07 -27.87 -23.61
N LYS A 220 15.83 -26.99 -24.58
CA LYS A 220 14.49 -26.59 -25.03
C LYS A 220 13.78 -27.70 -25.82
N ASP A 221 14.52 -28.64 -26.41
CA ASP A 221 13.95 -29.68 -27.26
C ASP A 221 13.33 -30.81 -26.43
N ASN A 222 13.93 -31.14 -25.28
CA ASN A 222 13.49 -32.25 -24.41
C ASN A 222 13.04 -31.80 -23.01
N ASN A 223 13.08 -30.50 -22.71
CA ASN A 223 12.79 -29.90 -21.40
C ASN A 223 13.58 -30.51 -20.23
N GLN A 224 14.77 -31.07 -20.49
CA GLN A 224 15.69 -31.50 -19.45
C GLN A 224 16.45 -30.30 -18.91
N LEU A 225 16.40 -30.13 -17.59
CA LEU A 225 17.10 -29.08 -16.87
C LEU A 225 18.27 -29.71 -16.11
N ASP A 226 19.46 -29.17 -16.31
CA ASP A 226 20.65 -29.56 -15.57
C ASP A 226 21.18 -28.39 -14.77
N VAL A 227 21.81 -28.70 -13.63
CA VAL A 227 22.56 -27.72 -12.84
C VAL A 227 24.02 -28.14 -12.74
N LEU A 228 24.91 -27.21 -13.07
CA LEU A 228 26.35 -27.32 -12.83
C LEU A 228 26.71 -26.60 -11.55
N VAL A 229 27.36 -27.32 -10.63
CA VAL A 229 27.83 -26.81 -9.34
C VAL A 229 29.33 -26.97 -9.23
N ALA A 230 30.03 -25.98 -8.68
CA ALA A 230 31.45 -26.10 -8.37
C ALA A 230 31.70 -27.26 -7.38
N ASN A 231 32.62 -28.16 -7.70
CA ASN A 231 33.08 -29.22 -6.81
C ASN A 231 34.42 -28.81 -6.19
N ILE A 232 34.44 -28.70 -4.86
CA ILE A 232 35.59 -28.26 -4.08
C ILE A 232 36.17 -29.36 -3.19
N SER A 233 35.80 -30.61 -3.43
CA SER A 233 36.37 -31.77 -2.72
C SER A 233 37.90 -31.82 -2.82
N ASN A 234 38.47 -31.36 -3.93
CA ASN A 234 39.91 -31.23 -4.10
C ASN A 234 40.30 -29.83 -4.61
N PRO A 235 40.85 -28.95 -3.75
CA PRO A 235 41.21 -27.59 -4.15
C PRO A 235 42.33 -27.55 -5.20
N LEU A 236 43.09 -28.64 -5.39
CA LEU A 236 44.13 -28.74 -6.43
C LEU A 236 43.59 -29.22 -7.78
N LYS A 237 42.36 -29.75 -7.83
CA LYS A 237 41.71 -30.27 -9.04
C LYS A 237 40.24 -29.87 -9.05
N LEU A 238 40.02 -28.64 -9.47
CA LEU A 238 38.70 -28.05 -9.56
C LEU A 238 37.88 -28.69 -10.68
N SER A 239 36.59 -28.84 -10.46
CA SER A 239 35.68 -29.44 -11.43
C SER A 239 34.25 -28.96 -11.21
N PHE A 240 33.39 -29.14 -12.21
CA PHE A 240 31.95 -29.01 -12.06
C PHE A 240 31.32 -30.37 -11.77
N THR A 241 30.25 -30.37 -10.97
CA THR A 241 29.33 -31.50 -10.83
C THR A 241 28.03 -31.17 -11.54
N SER A 242 27.69 -31.97 -12.54
CA SER A 242 26.44 -31.91 -13.30
C SER A 242 25.38 -32.78 -12.65
N ILE A 243 24.29 -32.15 -12.22
CA ILE A 243 23.18 -32.77 -11.52
C ILE A 243 21.92 -32.58 -12.39
N PRO A 244 21.31 -33.67 -12.89
CA PRO A 244 20.08 -33.57 -13.65
C PRO A 244 18.91 -33.26 -12.70
N LEU A 245 18.07 -32.32 -13.12
CA LEU A 245 16.92 -31.86 -12.37
C LEU A 245 15.64 -32.41 -12.99
N ILE A 246 14.70 -32.79 -12.12
CA ILE A 246 13.37 -33.24 -12.52
C ILE A 246 12.44 -32.03 -12.45
N HIS A 247 11.69 -31.82 -13.52
CA HIS A 247 10.69 -30.75 -13.58
C HIS A 247 9.74 -30.81 -12.36
N ASN A 248 9.49 -29.65 -11.73
CA ASN A 248 8.67 -29.47 -10.53
C ASN A 248 9.19 -30.08 -9.20
N THR A 249 10.43 -30.57 -9.14
CA THR A 249 11.05 -31.00 -7.87
C THR A 249 11.92 -29.88 -7.31
N THR A 250 11.71 -29.50 -6.04
CA THR A 250 12.42 -28.41 -5.37
C THR A 250 13.61 -28.87 -4.52
N VAL A 251 13.53 -30.08 -3.98
CA VAL A 251 14.51 -30.66 -3.06
C VAL A 251 15.02 -31.99 -3.61
N TYR A 252 16.34 -32.11 -3.72
CA TYR A 252 17.04 -33.27 -4.26
C TYR A 252 17.97 -33.84 -3.21
N ASN A 253 17.81 -35.13 -2.90
CA ASN A 253 18.72 -35.79 -2.01
C ASN A 253 20.01 -36.18 -2.77
N LEU A 254 21.16 -35.69 -2.30
CA LEU A 254 22.47 -35.90 -2.93
C LEU A 254 23.25 -37.08 -2.33
N PHE A 255 22.60 -38.00 -1.61
CA PHE A 255 23.27 -39.16 -1.00
C PHE A 255 24.12 -39.96 -2.00
N GLY A 256 23.64 -40.15 -3.23
CA GLY A 256 24.39 -40.87 -4.27
C GLY A 256 25.65 -40.17 -4.77
N ILE A 257 25.78 -38.85 -4.58
CA ILE A 257 26.92 -38.04 -5.03
C ILE A 257 27.88 -37.77 -3.86
N LEU A 258 27.34 -37.47 -2.68
CA LEU A 258 28.12 -37.07 -1.50
C LEU A 258 28.45 -38.23 -0.56
N GLY A 259 27.71 -39.35 -0.65
CA GLY A 259 27.83 -40.49 0.27
C GLY A 259 27.24 -40.25 1.67
N CYS A 260 26.52 -39.15 1.86
CA CYS A 260 25.90 -38.73 3.12
C CYS A 260 24.59 -37.99 2.84
N SER A 261 23.68 -37.94 3.81
CA SER A 261 22.37 -37.32 3.61
C SER A 261 22.49 -35.80 3.56
N ALA A 262 22.34 -35.23 2.36
CA ALA A 262 22.22 -33.80 2.17
C ALA A 262 21.16 -33.49 1.12
N ASP A 263 20.36 -32.47 1.42
CA ASP A 263 19.24 -32.03 0.59
C ASP A 263 19.65 -30.75 -0.14
N LEU A 264 19.79 -30.87 -1.46
CA LEU A 264 20.01 -29.75 -2.37
C LEU A 264 18.68 -29.14 -2.73
N THR A 265 18.56 -27.86 -2.43
CA THR A 265 17.38 -27.07 -2.68
C THR A 265 17.66 -26.05 -3.78
N ILE A 266 16.72 -25.98 -4.71
CA ILE A 266 16.87 -25.24 -5.97
C ILE A 266 16.03 -23.95 -5.95
N GLY A 267 16.48 -22.93 -6.68
CA GLY A 267 15.67 -21.76 -6.96
C GLY A 267 15.45 -20.84 -5.75
N GLY A 268 16.53 -20.34 -5.16
CA GLY A 268 16.44 -19.40 -4.03
C GLY A 268 15.90 -18.03 -4.41
N ALA A 269 14.64 -17.74 -4.08
CA ALA A 269 14.07 -16.40 -4.20
C ALA A 269 13.78 -15.82 -2.81
N GLY A 270 14.08 -14.53 -2.63
CA GLY A 270 13.67 -13.80 -1.44
C GLY A 270 12.21 -13.42 -1.62
N GLY A 271 11.31 -14.38 -1.38
CA GLY A 271 9.88 -14.22 -1.59
C GLY A 271 9.18 -13.57 -0.40
N HIS A 272 9.65 -13.78 0.82
CA HIS A 272 8.88 -13.48 2.03
C HIS A 272 9.41 -12.27 2.77
N ILE A 273 8.50 -11.41 3.23
CA ILE A 273 8.77 -10.49 4.33
C ILE A 273 8.26 -11.18 5.59
N SER A 274 9.14 -11.82 6.36
CA SER A 274 8.77 -12.36 7.66
C SER A 274 8.81 -11.23 8.68
N SER A 275 7.68 -11.01 9.33
CA SER A 275 7.54 -10.03 10.38
C SER A 275 7.56 -10.71 11.74
N SER A 276 8.61 -10.44 12.52
CA SER A 276 8.67 -10.67 13.96
C SER A 276 8.48 -12.11 14.49
N ALA A 277 8.15 -13.10 13.65
CA ALA A 277 7.59 -14.38 14.11
C ALA A 277 8.52 -15.21 14.99
N TRP A 278 9.84 -14.98 14.94
CA TRP A 278 10.77 -15.78 15.74
C TRP A 278 11.74 -14.94 16.60
N TYR A 279 12.12 -13.71 16.19
CA TYR A 279 13.26 -13.00 16.82
C TYR A 279 13.18 -11.45 16.92
N GLY A 280 12.01 -10.83 16.69
CA GLY A 280 11.80 -9.39 16.99
C GLY A 280 12.21 -8.35 15.92
N THR A 281 12.70 -8.77 14.75
CA THR A 281 13.06 -7.89 13.61
C THR A 281 12.42 -8.37 12.29
N THR A 282 12.29 -7.47 11.30
CA THR A 282 11.79 -7.80 9.96
C THR A 282 12.92 -8.40 9.11
N ILE A 283 12.72 -9.58 8.53
CA ILE A 283 13.75 -10.32 7.78
C ILE A 283 13.15 -10.91 6.51
N GLY A 284 13.92 -10.90 5.41
CA GLY A 284 13.59 -11.69 4.23
C GLY A 284 13.89 -13.18 4.45
N LEU A 285 12.93 -14.07 4.23
CA LEU A 285 13.22 -15.51 4.25
C LEU A 285 13.66 -15.97 2.87
N TRP A 286 14.56 -16.94 2.84
CA TRP A 286 14.94 -17.62 1.61
C TRP A 286 14.00 -18.80 1.40
N MET A 287 13.31 -18.81 0.28
CA MET A 287 12.42 -19.90 -0.10
C MET A 287 13.03 -20.71 -1.22
N ALA A 288 12.94 -22.02 -1.06
CA ALA A 288 13.12 -23.02 -2.09
C ALA A 288 11.99 -22.93 -3.12
N HIS A 289 12.28 -22.70 -4.40
CA HIS A 289 11.24 -22.73 -5.43
C HIS A 289 11.63 -23.56 -6.66
N THR A 290 10.61 -24.14 -7.30
CA THR A 290 10.74 -24.67 -8.65
C THR A 290 11.08 -23.51 -9.57
N SER A 291 12.32 -23.41 -10.03
CA SER A 291 12.69 -22.38 -10.98
C SER A 291 12.49 -22.91 -12.39
N ASN A 292 11.55 -22.34 -13.15
CA ASN A 292 11.55 -22.37 -14.62
C ASN A 292 12.63 -21.40 -15.18
N SER A 293 13.80 -21.41 -14.55
CA SER A 293 14.97 -20.67 -14.98
C SER A 293 15.98 -21.68 -15.52
N PRO A 294 16.35 -21.59 -16.80
CA PRO A 294 16.20 -20.46 -17.73
C PRO A 294 14.91 -20.48 -18.61
N ALA A 295 14.26 -19.33 -18.78
CA ALA A 295 13.08 -19.18 -19.66
C ALA A 295 13.46 -18.92 -21.13
N GLY A 296 14.57 -18.23 -21.37
CA GLY A 296 15.12 -18.01 -22.72
C GLY A 296 16.35 -17.12 -22.74
N ASN A 297 17.10 -17.17 -23.84
CA ASN A 297 18.22 -16.27 -24.11
C ASN A 297 18.11 -15.76 -25.54
N THR A 298 18.40 -14.48 -25.75
CA THR A 298 18.60 -13.87 -27.06
C THR A 298 20.07 -13.48 -27.20
N ILE A 299 20.65 -13.81 -28.34
CA ILE A 299 22.09 -13.66 -28.59
C ILE A 299 22.26 -12.77 -29.81
N ASN A 300 22.97 -11.65 -29.63
CA ASN A 300 23.33 -10.74 -30.69
C ASN A 300 24.86 -10.66 -30.76
N ILE A 301 25.43 -11.00 -31.91
CA ILE A 301 26.88 -10.93 -32.13
C ILE A 301 27.18 -9.63 -32.86
N ILE A 302 27.97 -8.76 -32.25
CA ILE A 302 28.44 -7.50 -32.83
C ILE A 302 29.96 -7.54 -32.83
N ASP A 303 30.55 -7.68 -34.02
CA ASP A 303 31.99 -7.87 -34.23
C ASP A 303 32.55 -9.07 -33.42
N ASP A 304 33.45 -8.81 -32.47
CA ASP A 304 34.06 -9.81 -31.59
C ASP A 304 33.35 -9.94 -30.22
N MET A 305 32.32 -9.12 -29.97
CA MET A 305 31.55 -9.15 -28.74
C MET A 305 30.23 -9.90 -28.91
N VAL A 306 29.91 -10.72 -27.92
CA VAL A 306 28.64 -11.45 -27.85
C VAL A 306 27.77 -10.80 -26.80
N ASN A 307 26.69 -10.15 -27.24
CA ASN A 307 25.66 -9.65 -26.35
C ASN A 307 24.66 -10.77 -26.08
N VAL A 308 24.52 -11.16 -24.81
CA VAL A 308 23.59 -12.17 -24.35
C VAL A 308 22.56 -11.51 -23.44
N ALA A 309 21.31 -11.47 -23.90
CA ALA A 309 20.17 -11.08 -23.09
C ALA A 309 19.45 -12.33 -22.58
N THR A 310 19.39 -12.47 -21.26
CA THR A 310 18.84 -13.66 -20.61
C THR A 310 17.56 -13.31 -19.87
N MET A 311 16.51 -14.06 -20.16
CA MET A 311 15.23 -13.97 -19.49
C MET A 311 15.17 -15.04 -18.41
N THR A 312 15.18 -14.61 -17.16
CA THR A 312 14.91 -15.46 -15.99
C THR A 312 13.47 -15.26 -15.57
N SER A 313 12.72 -16.35 -15.48
CA SER A 313 11.44 -16.38 -14.81
C SER A 313 11.61 -17.23 -13.57
N VAL A 314 11.53 -16.59 -12.41
CA VAL A 314 11.61 -17.27 -11.11
C VAL A 314 10.27 -17.14 -10.43
N ASP A 315 9.59 -18.27 -10.30
CA ASP A 315 8.41 -18.36 -9.48
C ASP A 315 8.82 -18.07 -8.03
N GLY A 316 8.19 -17.08 -7.44
CA GLY A 316 8.27 -16.76 -6.03
C GLY A 316 6.87 -16.63 -5.45
N ASN A 317 6.74 -16.75 -4.14
CA ASN A 317 5.53 -16.35 -3.45
C ASN A 317 5.87 -15.22 -2.49
N ILE A 318 5.03 -14.18 -2.49
CA ILE A 318 5.13 -13.12 -1.51
C ILE A 318 4.08 -13.37 -0.43
N THR A 319 4.53 -14.02 0.65
CA THR A 319 3.69 -14.30 1.82
C THR A 319 4.29 -13.61 3.03
N GLN A 320 3.41 -13.22 3.95
CA GLN A 320 3.78 -12.52 5.15
C GLN A 320 3.48 -13.39 6.36
N ILE A 321 4.49 -13.60 7.19
CA ILE A 321 4.33 -14.33 8.44
C ILE A 321 4.31 -13.30 9.56
N HIS A 322 3.21 -13.26 10.31
CA HIS A 322 3.00 -12.36 11.43
C HIS A 322 3.06 -13.07 12.77
N THR A 323 3.40 -12.33 13.82
CA THR A 323 3.20 -12.79 15.19
C THR A 323 1.75 -12.58 15.61
N PHE A 324 1.22 -13.52 16.38
CA PHE A 324 -0.14 -13.43 16.93
C PHE A 324 -0.39 -12.11 17.68
N TYR A 325 0.57 -11.62 18.47
CA TYR A 325 0.40 -10.37 19.21
C TYR A 325 0.36 -9.14 18.29
N LYS A 326 1.14 -9.13 17.20
CA LYS A 326 1.13 -8.05 16.23
C LYS A 326 -0.23 -7.97 15.54
N ASP A 327 -0.76 -9.12 15.11
CA ASP A 327 -2.09 -9.19 14.50
C ASP A 327 -3.17 -8.79 15.50
N ALA A 328 -3.10 -9.25 16.75
CA ALA A 328 -4.05 -8.85 17.79
C ALA A 328 -4.08 -7.33 18.03
N ILE A 329 -2.92 -6.65 18.06
CA ILE A 329 -2.84 -5.19 18.20
C ILE A 329 -3.42 -4.49 16.97
N ARG A 330 -3.06 -4.95 15.76
CA ARG A 330 -3.57 -4.38 14.50
C ARG A 330 -5.09 -4.53 14.41
N CYS A 331 -5.63 -5.71 14.71
CA CYS A 331 -7.06 -5.97 14.77
C CYS A 331 -7.75 -5.08 15.82
N SER A 332 -7.11 -4.86 16.97
CA SER A 332 -7.66 -3.98 18.02
C SER A 332 -7.72 -2.51 17.56
N LEU A 333 -6.65 -2.00 16.94
CA LEU A 333 -6.62 -0.64 16.38
C LEU A 333 -7.70 -0.47 15.30
N LEU A 334 -7.82 -1.45 14.41
CA LEU A 334 -8.85 -1.47 13.39
C LEU A 334 -10.26 -1.47 13.96
N LEU A 335 -10.53 -2.31 14.95
CA LEU A 335 -11.84 -2.41 15.58
C LEU A 335 -12.25 -1.07 16.20
N ILE A 336 -11.30 -0.34 16.81
CA ILE A 336 -11.53 1.01 17.33
C ILE A 336 -11.88 1.98 16.20
N VAL A 337 -11.15 1.97 15.08
CA VAL A 337 -11.41 2.83 13.92
C VAL A 337 -12.76 2.49 13.28
N ILE A 338 -13.08 1.21 13.10
CA ILE A 338 -14.35 0.73 12.55
C ILE A 338 -15.50 1.14 13.46
N TYR A 339 -15.37 0.95 14.77
CA TYR A 339 -16.36 1.39 15.75
C TYR A 339 -16.63 2.90 15.64
N TYR A 340 -15.57 3.71 15.59
CA TYR A 340 -15.70 5.16 15.40
C TYR A 340 -16.43 5.52 14.11
N ARG A 341 -16.10 4.86 12.99
CA ARG A 341 -16.73 5.10 11.69
C ARG A 341 -18.21 4.76 11.71
N LEU A 342 -18.55 3.59 12.24
CA LEU A 342 -19.94 3.15 12.38
C LEU A 342 -20.73 4.10 13.28
N SER A 343 -20.20 4.45 14.45
CA SER A 343 -20.93 5.28 15.42
C SER A 343 -21.04 6.75 14.99
N SER A 344 -19.99 7.30 14.38
CA SER A 344 -19.83 8.76 14.22
C SER A 344 -20.06 9.25 12.79
N ILE A 345 -20.02 8.37 11.78
CA ILE A 345 -20.19 8.75 10.37
C ILE A 345 -21.37 8.01 9.76
N TYR A 346 -21.33 6.67 9.78
CA TYR A 346 -22.33 5.86 9.08
C TYR A 346 -23.69 5.86 9.78
N TYR A 347 -23.73 5.84 11.12
CA TYR A 347 -24.98 5.89 11.87
C TYR A 347 -25.79 7.19 11.63
N PRO A 348 -25.21 8.41 11.72
CA PRO A 348 -25.91 9.64 11.34
C PRO A 348 -26.43 9.66 9.89
N MET A 349 -25.61 9.19 8.96
CA MET A 349 -25.99 9.12 7.55
C MET A 349 -27.17 8.17 7.33
N TRP A 350 -27.15 7.02 8.00
CA TRP A 350 -28.24 6.06 7.96
C TRP A 350 -29.53 6.65 8.54
N LEU A 351 -29.46 7.42 9.63
CA LEU A 351 -30.63 8.12 10.19
C LEU A 351 -31.23 9.13 9.20
N VAL A 352 -30.40 9.89 8.48
CA VAL A 352 -30.89 10.81 7.43
C VAL A 352 -31.53 10.05 6.27
N TYR A 353 -30.94 8.92 5.87
CA TYR A 353 -31.51 8.07 4.83
C TYR A 353 -32.88 7.50 5.24
N ASN A 354 -32.98 6.99 6.47
CA ASN A 354 -34.24 6.42 6.99
C ASN A 354 -35.39 7.43 6.99
N ASN A 355 -35.08 8.73 7.15
CA ASN A 355 -36.07 9.81 7.12
C ASN A 355 -36.52 10.22 5.69
N GLN A 356 -35.90 9.72 4.61
CA GLN A 356 -36.17 10.20 3.24
C GLN A 356 -37.26 9.41 2.50
N GLU A 357 -37.75 8.29 3.06
CA GLU A 357 -38.80 7.41 2.49
C GLU A 357 -38.63 7.09 0.99
N LYS A 358 -37.39 7.05 0.49
CA LYS A 358 -37.05 6.82 -0.92
C LYS A 358 -36.11 5.62 -1.08
N PRO A 359 -36.19 4.89 -2.20
CA PRO A 359 -35.22 3.84 -2.50
C PRO A 359 -33.81 4.44 -2.60
N PHE A 360 -32.84 3.77 -1.99
CA PHE A 360 -31.46 4.24 -1.80
C PHE A 360 -30.83 4.79 -3.09
N TRP A 361 -30.91 4.05 -4.19
CA TRP A 361 -30.34 4.47 -5.46
C TRP A 361 -30.96 5.76 -6.01
N SER A 362 -32.30 5.88 -5.98
CA SER A 362 -33.00 7.10 -6.44
C SER A 362 -32.62 8.32 -5.61
N TRP A 363 -32.31 8.11 -4.34
CA TRP A 363 -31.89 9.16 -3.42
C TRP A 363 -30.43 9.58 -3.64
N VAL A 364 -29.50 8.62 -3.74
CA VAL A 364 -28.07 8.87 -4.00
C VAL A 364 -27.85 9.57 -5.34
N PHE A 365 -28.56 9.17 -6.40
CA PHE A 365 -28.42 9.78 -7.72
C PHE A 365 -28.95 11.22 -7.82
N LYS A 366 -29.82 11.67 -6.91
CA LYS A 366 -30.40 13.02 -6.92
C LYS A 366 -29.64 14.04 -6.07
N ARG A 367 -28.67 13.58 -5.28
CA ARG A 367 -27.91 14.43 -4.36
C ARG A 367 -26.47 14.53 -4.85
N HIS A 368 -26.18 15.64 -5.49
CA HIS A 368 -24.87 15.97 -6.02
C HIS A 368 -24.15 16.90 -5.04
N MET A 369 -22.86 16.66 -4.83
CA MET A 369 -21.89 17.56 -4.17
C MET A 369 -21.78 17.50 -2.65
N GLY A 370 -20.97 16.57 -2.14
CA GLY A 370 -20.31 16.86 -0.86
C GLY A 370 -19.82 15.68 -0.05
N LEU A 371 -20.21 14.46 -0.44
CA LEU A 371 -19.94 13.23 0.32
C LEU A 371 -18.47 12.80 0.23
N VAL A 372 -17.59 13.63 0.75
CA VAL A 372 -16.25 13.24 1.14
C VAL A 372 -16.39 12.60 2.51
N LEU A 373 -16.76 11.32 2.51
CA LEU A 373 -16.58 10.47 3.70
C LEU A 373 -15.11 10.65 4.13
N HIS A 374 -14.85 10.69 5.44
CA HIS A 374 -13.52 10.92 6.04
C HIS A 374 -13.09 12.38 6.28
N LYS A 375 -13.86 13.43 5.93
CA LYS A 375 -13.57 14.81 6.42
C LYS A 375 -13.45 14.87 7.94
N ARG A 376 -14.37 14.16 8.61
CA ARG A 376 -14.46 14.09 10.06
C ARG A 376 -13.30 13.32 10.71
N GLU A 377 -12.84 12.24 10.09
CA GLU A 377 -11.67 11.47 10.55
C GLU A 377 -10.41 12.35 10.54
N ARG A 378 -10.22 13.13 9.48
CA ARG A 378 -9.05 14.00 9.30
C ARG A 378 -8.95 15.15 10.29
N ARG A 379 -10.03 15.46 11.02
CA ARG A 379 -10.04 16.49 12.07
C ARG A 379 -9.90 15.89 13.47
N ASN A 380 -10.06 14.58 13.60
CA ASN A 380 -9.98 13.87 14.88
C ASN A 380 -8.55 13.39 15.12
N MET A 381 -7.85 14.07 16.03
CA MET A 381 -6.47 13.76 16.41
C MET A 381 -6.30 12.31 16.89
N THR A 382 -7.22 11.80 17.72
CA THR A 382 -7.13 10.45 18.28
C THR A 382 -7.25 9.38 17.20
N ILE A 383 -8.18 9.56 16.26
CA ILE A 383 -8.35 8.62 15.14
C ILE A 383 -7.16 8.68 14.19
N LEU A 384 -6.67 9.88 13.85
CA LEU A 384 -5.47 10.01 13.02
C LEU A 384 -4.25 9.41 13.69
N PHE A 385 -4.13 9.50 15.02
CA PHE A 385 -3.08 8.82 15.76
C PHE A 385 -3.20 7.30 15.61
N PHE A 386 -4.38 6.71 15.84
CA PHE A 386 -4.58 5.26 15.65
C PHE A 386 -4.32 4.81 14.21
N LEU A 387 -4.77 5.57 13.21
CA LEU A 387 -4.48 5.31 11.79
C LEU A 387 -2.99 5.44 11.45
N THR A 388 -2.27 6.36 12.09
CA THR A 388 -0.82 6.53 11.92
C THR A 388 -0.06 5.35 12.52
N VAL A 389 -0.42 4.94 13.75
CA VAL A 389 0.19 3.77 14.41
C VAL A 389 -0.10 2.51 13.60
N GLU A 390 -1.32 2.33 13.12
CA GLU A 390 -1.68 1.22 12.24
C GLU A 390 -0.84 1.23 10.96
N ALA A 391 -0.75 2.36 10.25
CA ALA A 391 0.03 2.46 9.03
C ALA A 391 1.52 2.12 9.25
N ILE A 392 2.11 2.55 10.37
CA ILE A 392 3.49 2.20 10.75
C ILE A 392 3.59 0.69 11.06
N MET A 393 2.66 0.12 11.83
CA MET A 393 2.67 -1.32 12.14
C MET A 393 2.48 -2.20 10.90
N SER A 394 1.73 -1.71 9.90
CA SER A 394 1.45 -2.35 8.62
C SER A 394 2.46 -2.01 7.52
N THR A 395 3.61 -1.41 7.84
CA THR A 395 4.65 -1.04 6.86
C THR A 395 5.05 -2.21 5.97
N GLU A 396 5.22 -3.39 6.54
CA GLU A 396 5.62 -4.60 5.83
C GLU A 396 4.56 -5.06 4.82
N ASP A 397 3.28 -5.00 5.20
CA ASP A 397 2.16 -5.32 4.30
C ASP A 397 2.15 -4.34 3.13
N ILE A 398 2.40 -3.06 3.40
CA ILE A 398 2.48 -2.03 2.37
C ILE A 398 3.65 -2.30 1.41
N VAL A 399 4.81 -2.72 1.92
CA VAL A 399 5.93 -3.15 1.07
C VAL A 399 5.53 -4.34 0.20
N MET A 400 4.86 -5.33 0.80
CA MET A 400 4.39 -6.51 0.10
C MET A 400 3.40 -6.13 -1.03
N TYR A 401 2.45 -5.23 -0.77
CA TYR A 401 1.54 -4.73 -1.81
C TYR A 401 2.28 -3.97 -2.92
N CYS A 402 3.30 -3.18 -2.59
CA CYS A 402 4.16 -2.51 -3.57
C CYS A 402 4.86 -3.54 -4.47
N GLN A 403 5.52 -4.53 -3.89
CA GLN A 403 6.23 -5.58 -4.64
C GLN A 403 5.26 -6.39 -5.50
N GLN A 404 4.12 -6.78 -4.95
CA GLN A 404 3.11 -7.50 -5.71
C GLN A 404 2.56 -6.67 -6.87
N SER A 405 2.34 -5.37 -6.70
CA SER A 405 1.86 -4.53 -7.81
C SER A 405 2.84 -4.45 -8.99
N VAL A 406 4.13 -4.75 -8.76
CA VAL A 406 5.19 -4.73 -9.77
C VAL A 406 5.48 -6.14 -10.32
N PHE A 407 5.53 -7.17 -9.46
CA PHE A 407 5.97 -8.53 -9.83
C PHE A 407 4.82 -9.55 -10.03
N THR A 408 3.56 -9.15 -9.83
CA THR A 408 2.42 -10.05 -10.11
C THR A 408 1.63 -9.53 -11.30
N TYR A 409 0.87 -10.42 -11.95
CA TYR A 409 -0.18 -10.07 -12.92
C TYR A 409 -1.56 -10.11 -12.22
N PRO A 410 -1.89 -9.17 -11.32
CA PRO A 410 -3.16 -9.21 -10.61
C PRO A 410 -4.31 -8.85 -11.54
N THR A 411 -5.50 -9.36 -11.24
CA THR A 411 -6.73 -8.84 -11.84
C THR A 411 -6.89 -7.35 -11.52
N LEU A 412 -7.58 -6.60 -12.38
CA LEU A 412 -7.78 -5.15 -12.20
C LEU A 412 -8.39 -4.80 -10.82
N LEU A 413 -9.28 -5.64 -10.31
CA LEU A 413 -9.89 -5.46 -8.99
C LEU A 413 -8.86 -5.67 -7.86
N ALA A 414 -8.06 -6.73 -7.93
CA ALA A 414 -7.00 -6.98 -6.96
C ALA A 414 -5.94 -5.86 -6.99
N LEU A 415 -5.58 -5.39 -8.19
CA LEU A 415 -4.67 -4.27 -8.36
C LEU A 415 -5.20 -2.99 -7.71
N ALA A 416 -6.49 -2.67 -7.93
CA ALA A 416 -7.13 -1.52 -7.31
C ALA A 416 -7.11 -1.61 -5.77
N LEU A 417 -7.40 -2.79 -5.20
CA LEU A 417 -7.38 -3.01 -3.75
C LEU A 417 -5.97 -2.95 -3.15
N LYS A 418 -4.94 -3.41 -3.89
CA LYS A 418 -3.51 -3.24 -3.53
C LYS A 418 -3.12 -1.76 -3.50
N TYR A 419 -3.41 -1.00 -4.56
CA TYR A 419 -3.13 0.44 -4.60
C TYR A 419 -3.84 1.21 -3.47
N MET A 420 -5.10 0.88 -3.21
CA MET A 420 -5.84 1.46 -2.09
C MET A 420 -5.20 1.10 -0.74
N SER A 421 -4.68 -0.11 -0.58
CA SER A 421 -3.96 -0.51 0.63
C SER A 421 -2.66 0.26 0.81
N ILE A 422 -1.92 0.55 -0.27
CA ILE A 422 -0.69 1.36 -0.23
C ILE A 422 -1.01 2.82 0.17
N THR A 423 -2.17 3.37 -0.21
CA THR A 423 -2.54 4.75 0.18
C THR A 423 -2.65 5.03 1.68
N ARG A 424 -2.62 3.99 2.53
CA ARG A 424 -2.56 4.14 4.00
C ARG A 424 -1.35 4.94 4.49
N ILE A 425 -0.26 5.03 3.71
CA ILE A 425 0.92 5.85 4.04
C ILE A 425 0.58 7.36 4.14
N ILE A 426 -0.58 7.81 3.64
CA ILE A 426 -1.03 9.21 3.76
C ILE A 426 -1.36 9.57 5.22
N TRP A 427 -1.77 8.62 6.07
CA TRP A 427 -2.24 8.92 7.42
C TRP A 427 -1.19 9.57 8.33
N PRO A 428 0.06 9.06 8.40
CA PRO A 428 1.15 9.74 9.10
C PRO A 428 1.34 11.19 8.66
N SER A 429 1.31 11.46 7.35
CA SER A 429 1.40 12.83 6.82
C SER A 429 0.21 13.69 7.27
N SER A 430 -1.01 13.15 7.23
CA SER A 430 -2.21 13.86 7.69
C SER A 430 -2.16 14.20 9.19
N PHE A 431 -1.60 13.30 10.01
CA PHE A 431 -1.44 13.53 11.44
C PHE A 431 -0.44 14.66 11.73
N ILE A 432 0.72 14.65 11.05
CA ILE A 432 1.72 15.73 11.18
C ILE A 432 1.13 17.07 10.74
N LEU A 433 0.43 17.12 9.60
CA LEU A 433 -0.24 18.34 9.15
C LEU A 433 -1.26 18.86 10.16
N LEU A 434 -2.02 17.97 10.82
CA LEU A 434 -2.99 18.38 11.84
C LEU A 434 -2.29 18.94 13.08
N ILE A 435 -1.20 18.33 13.55
CA ILE A 435 -0.38 18.84 14.66
C ILE A 435 0.15 20.23 14.32
N VAL A 436 0.77 20.39 13.15
CA VAL A 436 1.32 21.67 12.70
C VAL A 436 0.23 22.74 12.62
N SER A 437 -0.94 22.39 12.06
CA SER A 437 -2.09 23.32 11.99
C SER A 437 -2.58 23.75 13.37
N ARG A 438 -2.65 22.83 14.35
CA ARG A 438 -3.01 23.17 15.74
C ARG A 438 -1.95 24.03 16.43
N PHE A 439 -0.68 23.75 16.18
CA PHE A 439 0.42 24.54 16.72
C PHE A 439 0.40 25.97 16.19
N ILE A 440 0.18 26.14 14.88
CA ILE A 440 -0.02 27.44 14.24
C ILE A 440 -1.24 28.16 14.83
N GLN A 441 -2.36 27.44 15.02
CA GLN A 441 -3.56 28.00 15.63
C GLN A 441 -3.30 28.56 17.04
N ILE A 442 -2.47 27.87 17.83
CA ILE A 442 -2.12 28.29 19.20
C ILE A 442 -1.21 29.53 19.16
N ILE A 443 -0.23 29.59 18.25
CA ILE A 443 0.79 30.65 18.23
C ILE A 443 0.31 31.90 17.49
N LEU A 444 -0.23 31.75 16.28
CA LEU A 444 -0.61 32.85 15.40
C LEU A 444 -2.11 33.20 15.49
N GLY A 445 -2.91 32.34 16.11
CA GLY A 445 -4.36 32.51 16.28
C GLY A 445 -5.20 31.76 15.24
N SER A 446 -6.50 31.66 15.50
CA SER A 446 -7.45 30.86 14.71
C SER A 446 -7.62 31.28 13.25
N ARG A 447 -7.27 32.53 12.92
CA ARG A 447 -7.33 33.06 11.54
C ARG A 447 -6.27 32.47 10.61
N TYR A 448 -5.22 31.86 11.17
CA TYR A 448 -4.14 31.21 10.43
C TYR A 448 -4.21 29.68 10.55
N ALA A 449 -5.30 29.12 11.08
CA ALA A 449 -5.52 27.68 11.03
C ALA A 449 -5.87 27.26 9.59
N PHE A 450 -5.16 26.28 9.04
CA PHE A 450 -5.30 25.87 7.64
C PHE A 450 -5.86 24.44 7.51
N ALA A 451 -6.69 24.20 6.49
CA ALA A 451 -7.40 22.95 6.24
C ALA A 451 -6.68 22.05 5.19
N LEU A 452 -5.37 21.88 5.35
CA LEU A 452 -4.45 21.27 4.37
C LEU A 452 -4.64 19.75 4.18
N SER A 453 -5.40 19.08 5.04
CA SER A 453 -5.63 17.63 4.93
C SER A 453 -6.53 17.23 3.75
N GLU A 454 -7.31 18.14 3.18
CA GLU A 454 -8.09 17.87 1.95
C GLU A 454 -7.16 17.80 0.72
N ASP A 455 -6.20 18.73 0.61
CA ASP A 455 -5.28 18.86 -0.52
C ASP A 455 -4.15 17.81 -0.48
N LEU A 456 -3.81 17.28 0.70
CA LEU A 456 -2.84 16.20 0.86
C LEU A 456 -3.18 14.97 -0.01
N PHE A 457 -4.46 14.59 -0.08
CA PHE A 457 -4.87 13.43 -0.90
C PHE A 457 -4.78 13.73 -2.40
N LEU A 458 -5.07 14.96 -2.80
CA LEU A 458 -4.95 15.39 -4.19
C LEU A 458 -3.49 15.35 -4.67
N LEU A 459 -2.57 15.82 -3.82
CA LEU A 459 -1.15 15.92 -4.14
C LEU A 459 -0.41 14.59 -3.91
N GLY A 460 -0.78 13.86 -2.86
CA GLY A 460 -0.09 12.65 -2.41
C GLY A 460 -0.51 11.37 -3.13
N ALA A 461 -1.79 11.22 -3.49
CA ALA A 461 -2.28 9.97 -4.11
C ALA A 461 -1.61 9.64 -5.46
N PRO A 462 -1.38 10.60 -6.38
CA PRO A 462 -0.67 10.31 -7.63
C PRO A 462 0.77 9.81 -7.40
N VAL A 463 1.50 10.41 -6.45
CA VAL A 463 2.86 9.97 -6.08
C VAL A 463 2.83 8.54 -5.53
N ILE A 464 1.82 8.22 -4.72
CA ILE A 464 1.68 6.90 -4.13
C ILE A 464 1.32 5.83 -5.17
N TRP A 465 0.56 6.15 -6.21
CA TRP A 465 0.23 5.13 -7.21
C TRP A 465 1.30 4.97 -8.27
N PHE A 466 1.92 6.05 -8.73
CA PHE A 466 2.85 5.96 -9.86
C PHE A 466 4.30 5.75 -9.45
N TYR A 467 4.71 6.29 -8.30
CA TYR A 467 6.13 6.29 -7.89
C TYR A 467 6.44 5.33 -6.74
N MET A 468 5.61 5.32 -5.70
CA MET A 468 5.89 4.52 -4.50
C MET A 468 6.11 3.03 -4.75
N PRO A 469 5.30 2.33 -5.57
CA PRO A 469 5.47 0.89 -5.72
C PRO A 469 6.80 0.54 -6.39
N ALA A 470 7.18 1.26 -7.44
CA ALA A 470 8.47 1.06 -8.11
C ALA A 470 9.64 1.40 -7.18
N TYR A 471 9.58 2.52 -6.46
CA TYR A 471 10.63 2.95 -5.52
C TYR A 471 10.80 1.95 -4.37
N VAL A 472 9.70 1.59 -3.70
CA VAL A 472 9.70 0.65 -2.58
C VAL A 472 10.11 -0.73 -3.03
N THR A 473 9.73 -1.16 -4.23
CA THR A 473 10.16 -2.44 -4.78
C THR A 473 11.66 -2.46 -5.04
N SER A 474 12.21 -1.44 -5.70
CA SER A 474 13.66 -1.33 -5.96
C SER A 474 14.48 -1.27 -4.67
N LYS A 475 14.05 -0.45 -3.70
CA LYS A 475 14.74 -0.34 -2.40
C LYS A 475 14.51 -1.57 -1.52
N GLY A 476 13.31 -2.15 -1.58
CA GLY A 476 12.91 -3.35 -0.86
C GLY A 476 13.69 -4.57 -1.32
N VAL A 477 13.95 -4.74 -2.62
CA VAL A 477 14.85 -5.78 -3.14
C VAL A 477 16.21 -5.71 -2.45
N ARG A 478 16.78 -4.51 -2.28
CA ARG A 478 18.06 -4.33 -1.59
C ARG A 478 17.99 -4.65 -0.10
N LEU A 479 16.89 -4.30 0.57
CA LEU A 479 16.70 -4.53 2.01
C LEU A 479 16.43 -6.01 2.33
N PHE A 480 15.62 -6.68 1.51
CA PHE A 480 15.07 -8.01 1.80
C PHE A 480 15.75 -9.16 1.06
N GLN A 481 16.52 -8.91 0.00
CA GLN A 481 17.13 -9.98 -0.84
C GLN A 481 18.65 -10.06 -0.75
N GLY A 482 19.25 -9.67 0.38
CA GLY A 482 20.67 -9.82 0.73
C GLY A 482 21.54 -10.58 -0.27
N TRP A 483 22.09 -9.83 -1.23
CA TRP A 483 22.92 -10.37 -2.29
C TRP A 483 24.38 -10.41 -1.85
N ARG A 484 25.07 -11.51 -2.15
CA ARG A 484 26.53 -11.58 -1.97
C ARG A 484 27.18 -12.36 -3.09
N TRP A 485 28.46 -12.11 -3.28
CA TRP A 485 29.32 -13.04 -3.99
C TRP A 485 29.58 -14.27 -3.12
N THR A 486 29.44 -15.41 -3.75
CA THR A 486 29.79 -16.71 -3.21
C THR A 486 30.92 -17.28 -4.06
N GLY A 487 31.89 -17.89 -3.39
CA GLY A 487 33.05 -18.53 -4.00
C GLY A 487 34.29 -17.66 -4.21
N THR A 488 35.41 -18.37 -4.27
CA THR A 488 36.77 -17.84 -4.41
C THR A 488 37.38 -18.19 -5.76
N ILE A 489 36.79 -19.16 -6.46
CA ILE A 489 37.23 -19.65 -7.76
C ILE A 489 36.13 -19.34 -8.77
N ILE A 490 34.90 -19.78 -8.48
CA ILE A 490 33.74 -19.45 -9.31
C ILE A 490 32.88 -18.44 -8.58
N HIS A 491 32.96 -17.20 -9.06
CA HIS A 491 32.26 -16.07 -8.48
C HIS A 491 30.81 -16.13 -8.89
N HIS A 492 29.97 -16.46 -7.91
CA HIS A 492 28.53 -16.47 -8.08
C HIS A 492 27.87 -15.36 -7.28
N TYR A 493 27.18 -14.43 -7.96
CA TYR A 493 26.35 -13.44 -7.30
C TYR A 493 24.94 -14.00 -7.12
N GLY A 494 24.51 -14.17 -5.88
CA GLY A 494 23.23 -14.81 -5.55
C GLY A 494 22.60 -14.22 -4.29
N ASN A 495 21.31 -14.49 -4.11
CA ASN A 495 20.58 -14.13 -2.91
C ASN A 495 20.95 -15.11 -1.78
N THR A 496 21.17 -14.59 -0.58
CA THR A 496 21.72 -15.35 0.54
C THR A 496 21.07 -15.00 1.86
N ILE A 497 20.61 -16.02 2.60
CA ILE A 497 20.11 -15.93 3.98
C ILE A 497 21.15 -15.20 4.83
N LEU A 498 22.44 -15.53 4.68
CA LEU A 498 23.50 -14.93 5.48
C LEU A 498 23.47 -13.39 5.42
N LYS A 499 23.35 -12.82 4.22
CA LYS A 499 23.36 -11.37 4.01
C LYS A 499 22.01 -10.74 4.33
N VAL A 500 20.90 -11.44 4.06
CA VAL A 500 19.57 -10.94 4.44
C VAL A 500 19.46 -10.77 5.96
N TYR A 501 20.06 -11.67 6.72
CA TYR A 501 20.09 -11.61 8.19
C TYR A 501 20.96 -10.49 8.77
N GLU A 502 21.95 -9.98 8.03
CA GLU A 502 22.70 -8.80 8.46
C GLU A 502 21.86 -7.52 8.39
N ASN A 503 20.85 -7.50 7.51
CA ASN A 503 19.98 -6.35 7.27
C ASN A 503 18.72 -6.38 8.16
N GLN A 504 18.83 -6.83 9.41
CA GLN A 504 17.71 -6.81 10.35
C GLN A 504 17.31 -5.37 10.68
N VAL A 505 16.06 -5.02 10.37
CA VAL A 505 15.54 -3.67 10.62
C VAL A 505 14.29 -3.76 11.49
N SER A 506 14.14 -2.80 12.41
CA SER A 506 12.89 -2.64 13.17
C SER A 506 11.79 -2.09 12.27
N VAL A 507 10.51 -2.38 12.54
CA VAL A 507 9.39 -1.88 11.72
C VAL A 507 9.40 -0.34 11.61
N LEU A 508 9.78 0.35 12.69
CA LEU A 508 9.86 1.81 12.70
C LEU A 508 11.00 2.32 11.80
N THR A 509 12.19 1.72 11.93
CA THR A 509 13.34 2.07 11.08
C THR A 509 13.03 1.77 9.62
N LEU A 510 12.37 0.64 9.33
CA LEU A 510 11.92 0.27 7.99
C LEU A 510 10.96 1.31 7.41
N TYR A 511 10.00 1.79 8.21
CA TYR A 511 9.11 2.88 7.81
C TYR A 511 9.89 4.16 7.48
N TYR A 512 10.84 4.55 8.33
CA TYR A 512 11.65 5.75 8.08
C TYR A 512 12.48 5.63 6.81
N ASP A 513 13.12 4.47 6.59
CA ASP A 513 13.94 4.23 5.41
C ASP A 513 13.11 4.25 4.13
N LEU A 514 11.91 3.67 4.12
CA LEU A 514 11.09 3.56 2.92
C LEU A 514 10.16 4.76 2.68
N PHE A 515 9.51 5.26 3.73
CA PHE A 515 8.40 6.21 3.65
C PHE A 515 8.66 7.53 4.39
N GLY A 516 9.72 7.62 5.20
CA GLY A 516 10.03 8.82 5.99
C GLY A 516 10.22 10.08 5.14
N ALA A 517 11.00 9.96 4.05
CA ALA A 517 11.23 11.06 3.12
C ALA A 517 9.94 11.54 2.44
N PHE A 518 9.08 10.60 2.02
CA PHE A 518 7.77 10.92 1.45
C PHE A 518 6.89 11.64 2.46
N THR A 519 6.83 11.15 3.69
CA THR A 519 6.00 11.75 4.75
C THR A 519 6.38 13.22 4.96
N LEU A 520 7.68 13.51 5.08
CA LEU A 520 8.18 14.85 5.29
C LEU A 520 7.99 15.75 4.06
N MET A 521 8.37 15.29 2.87
CA MET A 521 8.23 16.06 1.63
C MET A 521 6.77 16.31 1.28
N SER A 522 5.88 15.33 1.49
CA SER A 522 4.44 15.49 1.28
C SER A 522 3.86 16.53 2.24
N CYS A 523 4.30 16.56 3.50
CA CYS A 523 3.86 17.60 4.45
C CYS A 523 4.36 18.99 4.03
N LEU A 524 5.66 19.12 3.74
CA LEU A 524 6.27 20.40 3.35
C LEU A 524 5.65 20.96 2.06
N THR A 525 5.50 20.13 1.03
CA THR A 525 4.88 20.53 -0.24
C THR A 525 3.44 20.97 -0.05
N THR A 526 2.65 20.23 0.76
CA THR A 526 1.26 20.60 1.05
C THR A 526 1.19 21.94 1.79
N ILE A 527 2.08 22.19 2.77
CA ILE A 527 2.16 23.48 3.46
C ILE A 527 2.55 24.61 2.50
N CYS A 528 3.61 24.44 1.70
CA CYS A 528 4.07 25.47 0.77
C CYS A 528 3.01 25.82 -0.29
N ILE A 529 2.42 24.80 -0.92
CA ILE A 529 1.36 24.97 -1.93
C ILE A 529 0.13 25.60 -1.29
N GLY A 530 -0.26 25.17 -0.09
CA GLY A 530 -1.38 25.73 0.63
C GLY A 530 -1.19 27.20 1.01
N CYS A 531 -0.01 27.58 1.51
CA CYS A 531 0.35 28.97 1.80
C CYS A 531 0.32 29.83 0.53
N LEU A 532 0.90 29.33 -0.57
CA LEU A 532 0.89 30.02 -1.86
C LEU A 532 -0.54 30.18 -2.40
N TRP A 533 -1.34 29.12 -2.33
CA TRP A 533 -2.73 29.12 -2.75
C TRP A 533 -3.57 30.12 -1.94
N GLN A 534 -3.40 30.13 -0.63
CA GLN A 534 -4.10 31.06 0.25
C GLN A 534 -3.65 32.51 0.01
N SER A 535 -2.37 32.73 -0.27
CA SER A 535 -1.87 34.05 -0.64
C SER A 535 -2.50 34.55 -1.95
N LEU A 536 -2.66 33.67 -2.95
CA LEU A 536 -3.19 34.03 -4.26
C LEU A 536 -4.71 34.18 -4.29
N THR A 537 -5.44 33.23 -3.69
CA THR A 537 -6.89 33.12 -3.84
C THR A 537 -7.67 33.56 -2.61
N ARG A 538 -6.99 33.78 -1.48
CA ARG A 538 -7.59 34.00 -0.15
C ARG A 538 -8.53 32.87 0.30
N THR A 539 -8.45 31.68 -0.32
CA THR A 539 -9.21 30.48 0.07
C THR A 539 -8.32 29.46 0.78
N SER A 540 -8.92 28.59 1.60
CA SER A 540 -8.20 27.68 2.51
C SER A 540 -7.90 26.29 1.93
N SER A 541 -8.49 25.89 0.80
CA SER A 541 -8.09 24.65 0.11
C SER A 541 -8.39 24.70 -1.39
N ILE A 542 -7.55 24.04 -2.18
CA ILE A 542 -7.71 23.89 -3.63
C ILE A 542 -8.96 23.07 -3.93
N MET A 543 -9.13 21.95 -3.22
CA MET A 543 -10.26 21.04 -3.40
C MET A 543 -11.61 21.74 -3.16
N SER A 544 -11.68 22.64 -2.16
CA SER A 544 -12.89 23.43 -1.92
C SER A 544 -13.26 24.34 -3.08
N VAL A 545 -12.27 24.91 -3.77
CA VAL A 545 -12.48 25.79 -4.91
C VAL A 545 -12.92 25.00 -6.14
N ILE A 546 -12.29 23.87 -6.42
CA ILE A 546 -12.61 23.04 -7.59
C ILE A 546 -14.01 22.41 -7.47
N LEU A 547 -14.42 22.03 -6.26
CA LEU A 547 -15.74 21.43 -6.03
C LEU A 547 -16.85 22.45 -5.74
N SER A 548 -16.54 23.75 -5.65
CA SER A 548 -17.54 24.80 -5.40
C SER A 548 -17.70 25.71 -6.61
N ASN A 549 -18.93 25.95 -7.04
CA ASN A 549 -19.23 26.89 -8.11
C ASN A 549 -19.06 28.38 -7.72
N SER A 550 -18.63 28.69 -6.48
CA SER A 550 -18.63 30.06 -5.95
C SER A 550 -17.30 30.45 -5.26
N ILE A 551 -16.35 30.93 -6.05
CA ILE A 551 -15.04 31.43 -5.60
C ILE A 551 -15.18 32.72 -4.76
N TYR A 552 -16.30 33.45 -4.89
CA TYR A 552 -16.45 34.83 -4.43
C TYR A 552 -16.92 35.03 -2.96
N TYR A 553 -17.15 33.96 -2.20
CA TYR A 553 -17.91 34.10 -0.94
C TYR A 553 -17.15 34.77 0.22
N ARG A 554 -15.81 34.84 0.18
CA ARG A 554 -15.00 35.47 1.25
C ARG A 554 -14.95 37.00 1.19
N CYS A 555 -15.25 37.62 0.04
CA CYS A 555 -15.16 39.09 -0.10
C CYS A 555 -16.47 39.84 0.23
N ILE A 556 -17.63 39.18 0.28
CA ILE A 556 -18.93 39.88 0.28
C ILE A 556 -19.66 39.79 1.63
N LYS A 557 -19.27 38.87 2.53
CA LYS A 557 -20.07 38.56 3.73
C LYS A 557 -19.80 39.38 5.00
N ASP A 558 -18.84 40.30 5.00
CA ASP A 558 -18.68 41.25 6.13
C ASP A 558 -19.79 42.33 6.16
N VAL A 559 -20.72 42.36 5.20
CA VAL A 559 -21.63 43.51 5.01
C VAL A 559 -23.11 43.26 5.34
N GLN A 560 -23.61 42.02 5.50
CA GLN A 560 -25.05 41.82 5.81
C GLN A 560 -25.33 40.68 6.81
N GLU A 561 -25.17 40.99 8.10
CA GLU A 561 -25.61 40.16 9.22
C GLU A 561 -27.08 40.43 9.56
N LYS A 562 -28.03 39.65 9.02
CA LYS A 562 -29.41 39.65 9.55
C LYS A 562 -30.14 38.29 9.57
N HIS A 563 -29.57 37.23 9.00
CA HIS A 563 -30.20 35.91 9.03
C HIS A 563 -29.46 34.94 9.96
N CYS A 564 -30.22 34.29 10.87
CA CYS A 564 -29.73 33.19 11.70
C CYS A 564 -29.62 31.93 10.84
N ASN A 565 -28.42 31.69 10.32
CA ASN A 565 -28.11 30.48 9.56
C ASN A 565 -27.25 29.54 10.41
N ILE A 566 -27.19 28.26 10.03
CA ILE A 566 -26.34 27.24 10.64
C ILE A 566 -24.87 27.69 10.74
N GLU A 567 -24.39 28.50 9.79
CA GLU A 567 -23.05 29.09 9.81
C GLU A 567 -22.81 29.96 11.06
N LYS A 568 -23.79 30.77 11.45
CA LYS A 568 -23.74 31.62 12.65
C LYS A 568 -23.81 30.79 13.93
N VAL A 569 -24.71 29.79 13.94
CA VAL A 569 -24.87 28.86 15.07
C VAL A 569 -23.55 28.12 15.37
N LEU A 570 -22.86 27.64 14.34
CA LEU A 570 -21.59 26.92 14.49
C LEU A 570 -20.43 27.84 14.92
N ARG A 571 -20.40 29.10 14.47
CA ARG A 571 -19.40 30.09 14.91
C ARG A 571 -19.58 30.47 16.40
N GLU A 572 -20.81 30.63 16.84
CA GLU A 572 -21.16 31.02 18.22
C GLU A 572 -21.25 29.82 19.20
N CYS A 573 -20.99 28.60 18.70
CA CYS A 573 -20.98 27.38 19.49
C CYS A 573 -19.85 27.38 20.53
N ASN A 574 -20.11 26.82 21.71
CA ASN A 574 -19.11 26.64 22.77
C ASN A 574 -17.89 25.82 22.32
N LYS A 575 -18.03 24.95 21.30
CA LYS A 575 -16.92 24.20 20.69
C LYS A 575 -15.96 25.06 19.85
N LYS A 576 -16.26 26.35 19.61
CA LYS A 576 -15.44 27.34 18.88
C LYS A 576 -14.87 26.80 17.57
N PHE A 577 -15.74 26.39 16.66
CA PHE A 577 -15.30 25.93 15.34
C PHE A 577 -14.58 27.08 14.59
N PRO A 578 -13.37 26.85 14.05
CA PRO A 578 -12.71 27.82 13.17
C PRO A 578 -13.60 28.17 11.97
N PRO A 579 -13.58 29.43 11.50
CA PRO A 579 -14.46 29.87 10.42
C PRO A 579 -14.24 29.08 9.12
N GLU A 580 -13.03 28.61 8.85
CA GLU A 580 -12.70 27.73 7.72
C GLU A 580 -13.45 26.38 7.80
N ILE A 581 -13.52 25.81 9.00
CA ILE A 581 -14.18 24.53 9.25
C ILE A 581 -15.68 24.69 9.11
N VAL A 582 -16.25 25.78 9.66
CA VAL A 582 -17.68 26.09 9.52
C VAL A 582 -18.06 26.25 8.04
N TYR A 583 -17.23 26.94 7.25
CA TYR A 583 -17.44 27.05 5.81
C TYR A 583 -17.40 25.68 5.12
N GLN A 584 -16.44 24.83 5.44
CA GLN A 584 -16.33 23.49 4.86
C GLN A 584 -17.53 22.58 5.20
N ILE A 585 -18.14 22.75 6.37
CA ILE A 585 -19.36 22.04 6.78
C ILE A 585 -20.58 22.56 5.98
N THR A 586 -20.66 23.87 5.74
CA THR A 586 -21.84 24.54 5.16
C THR A 586 -21.75 24.78 3.65
N LYS A 587 -20.64 24.39 2.99
CA LYS A 587 -20.42 24.61 1.55
C LYS A 587 -21.33 23.79 0.65
N ALA A 588 -21.71 22.58 1.06
CA ALA A 588 -22.55 21.68 0.27
C ALA A 588 -24.00 22.14 0.34
N LYS A 589 -24.45 22.84 -0.71
CA LYS A 589 -25.80 23.40 -0.81
C LYS A 589 -26.56 22.82 -1.98
N LEU A 590 -27.84 22.54 -1.78
CA LEU A 590 -28.73 22.07 -2.84
C LEU A 590 -28.92 23.18 -3.90
N PRO A 591 -28.78 22.87 -5.21
CA PRO A 591 -28.84 23.89 -6.27
C PRO A 591 -30.16 24.66 -6.33
N ALA A 592 -31.28 23.99 -6.02
CA ALA A 592 -32.61 24.58 -6.14
C ALA A 592 -33.07 25.36 -4.90
N THR A 593 -32.63 24.96 -3.70
CA THR A 593 -33.14 25.50 -2.44
C THR A 593 -32.08 26.26 -1.63
N HIS A 594 -30.81 26.18 -2.01
CA HIS A 594 -29.65 26.73 -1.28
C HIS A 594 -29.52 26.30 0.19
N LEU A 595 -30.28 25.28 0.61
CA LEU A 595 -30.16 24.64 1.92
C LEU A 595 -28.90 23.78 1.97
N CYS A 596 -28.26 23.73 3.13
CA CYS A 596 -27.17 22.81 3.41
C CYS A 596 -27.69 21.37 3.34
N GLU A 597 -26.99 20.54 2.57
CA GLU A 597 -27.39 19.15 2.36
C GLU A 597 -27.30 18.35 3.68
N ALA A 598 -28.42 17.77 4.11
CA ALA A 598 -28.51 16.98 5.34
C ALA A 598 -27.47 15.85 5.41
N MET A 599 -27.13 15.25 4.27
CA MET A 599 -26.17 14.14 4.21
C MET A 599 -24.74 14.60 4.46
N ASN A 600 -24.36 15.78 3.96
CA ASN A 600 -23.05 16.37 4.23
C ASN A 600 -22.94 16.82 5.70
N LEU A 601 -24.04 17.29 6.30
CA LEU A 601 -24.08 17.56 7.75
C LEU A 601 -24.00 16.27 8.56
N ALA A 602 -24.70 15.21 8.16
CA ALA A 602 -24.66 13.92 8.84
C ALA A 602 -23.27 13.27 8.78
N SER A 603 -22.53 13.39 7.66
CA SER A 603 -21.17 12.86 7.56
C SER A 603 -20.16 13.60 8.46
N GLU A 604 -20.47 14.84 8.86
CA GLU A 604 -19.75 15.62 9.89
C GLU A 604 -20.26 15.33 11.31
N GLY A 605 -21.24 14.42 11.46
CA GLY A 605 -21.75 13.95 12.74
C GLY A 605 -22.93 14.70 13.32
N PHE A 606 -23.54 15.59 12.55
CA PHE A 606 -24.73 16.30 13.00
C PHE A 606 -25.93 15.35 13.01
N ILE A 607 -26.72 15.43 14.07
CA ILE A 607 -27.94 14.65 14.31
C ILE A 607 -29.04 15.56 14.88
N CYS A 608 -30.31 15.18 14.72
CA CYS A 608 -31.42 15.85 15.39
C CYS A 608 -31.72 15.11 16.70
N LEU A 609 -31.74 15.84 17.81
CA LEU A 609 -32.06 15.33 19.14
C LEU A 609 -33.43 15.85 19.58
N VAL A 610 -34.38 14.94 19.79
CA VAL A 610 -35.73 15.28 20.21
C VAL A 610 -35.85 15.16 21.73
N TYR A 611 -36.06 16.29 22.38
CA TYR A 611 -36.31 16.41 23.81
C TYR A 611 -37.77 16.86 24.03
N GLY A 612 -38.69 15.91 24.13
CA GLY A 612 -40.12 16.22 24.25
C GLY A 612 -40.62 16.97 23.02
N GLU A 613 -40.96 18.25 23.18
CA GLU A 613 -41.44 19.13 22.11
C GLU A 613 -40.32 19.84 21.34
N TYR A 614 -39.07 19.78 21.82
CA TYR A 614 -37.95 20.50 21.22
C TYR A 614 -37.11 19.60 20.32
N GLU A 615 -36.98 19.97 19.05
CA GLU A 615 -35.99 19.42 18.12
C GLU A 615 -34.70 20.23 18.22
N LEU A 616 -33.59 19.59 18.58
CA LEU A 616 -32.30 20.26 18.76
C LEU A 616 -31.26 19.78 17.77
N LEU A 617 -30.39 20.69 17.35
CA LEU A 617 -29.18 20.32 16.64
C LEU A 617 -28.18 19.71 17.61
N GLY A 618 -27.81 18.46 17.36
CA GLY A 618 -26.84 17.70 18.14
C GLY A 618 -25.65 17.26 17.30
N THR A 619 -24.60 16.83 18.00
CA THR A 619 -23.45 16.14 17.43
C THR A 619 -23.28 14.78 18.10
N THR A 620 -23.00 13.74 17.31
CA THR A 620 -22.61 12.43 17.85
C THR A 620 -21.12 12.22 17.73
N GLU A 621 -20.41 11.90 18.81
CA GLU A 621 -18.98 11.58 18.79
C GLU A 621 -18.77 10.28 19.56
N TRP A 622 -18.17 9.26 18.94
CA TRP A 622 -17.99 7.93 19.54
C TRP A 622 -19.30 7.27 20.03
N GLY A 623 -20.42 7.61 19.38
CA GLY A 623 -21.76 7.16 19.77
C GLY A 623 -22.39 7.96 20.92
N PHE A 624 -21.66 8.92 21.50
CA PHE A 624 -22.20 9.84 22.50
C PHE A 624 -22.84 11.04 21.83
N ASN A 625 -24.12 11.24 22.12
CA ASN A 625 -24.91 12.33 21.56
C ASN A 625 -24.87 13.54 22.48
N SER A 626 -24.52 14.70 21.93
CA SER A 626 -24.44 15.95 22.68
C SER A 626 -25.19 17.07 21.94
N PRO A 627 -26.11 17.80 22.59
CA PRO A 627 -26.72 18.99 22.01
C PRO A 627 -25.70 20.11 21.85
N ILE A 628 -25.91 20.95 20.83
CA ILE A 628 -25.08 22.13 20.58
C ILE A 628 -25.56 23.30 21.45
N PHE A 629 -24.63 23.88 22.20
CA PHE A 629 -24.86 25.05 23.06
C PHE A 629 -23.95 26.21 22.66
N ASN A 630 -24.43 27.44 22.85
CA ASN A 630 -23.58 28.63 22.80
C ASN A 630 -22.81 28.83 24.12
N GLU A 631 -21.92 29.83 24.19
CA GLU A 631 -21.19 30.17 25.42
C GLU A 631 -22.12 30.54 26.60
N LYS A 632 -23.34 30.99 26.31
CA LYS A 632 -24.37 31.33 27.32
C LYS A 632 -25.18 30.12 27.79
N GLY A 633 -24.94 28.92 27.25
CA GLY A 633 -25.65 27.69 27.61
C GLY A 633 -27.03 27.50 26.97
N HIS A 634 -27.38 28.30 25.97
CA HIS A 634 -28.61 28.17 25.17
C HIS A 634 -28.45 27.09 24.10
N ALA A 635 -29.47 26.25 23.93
CA ALA A 635 -29.48 25.17 22.95
C ALA A 635 -29.85 25.66 21.55
N ALA A 636 -29.26 25.03 20.51
CA ALA A 636 -29.62 25.27 19.11
C ALA A 636 -30.89 24.46 18.75
N VAL A 637 -32.01 25.14 18.54
CA VAL A 637 -33.31 24.54 18.20
C VAL A 637 -33.51 24.54 16.69
N ILE A 638 -34.03 23.43 16.15
CA ILE A 638 -34.39 23.23 14.75
C ILE A 638 -35.89 23.47 14.61
N ASN A 639 -36.27 24.46 13.80
CA ASN A 639 -37.66 24.72 13.43
C ASN A 639 -37.80 24.55 11.90
N GLY A 640 -38.22 23.37 11.46
CA GLY A 640 -38.28 23.02 10.04
C GLY A 640 -36.89 22.98 9.41
N CYS A 641 -36.55 24.00 8.60
CA CYS A 641 -35.24 24.13 7.95
C CYS A 641 -34.32 25.18 8.62
N GLN A 642 -34.78 25.89 9.65
CA GLN A 642 -34.02 26.95 10.31
C GLN A 642 -33.44 26.48 11.65
N VAL A 643 -32.21 26.91 11.96
CA VAL A 643 -31.56 26.63 13.25
C VAL A 643 -31.17 27.93 13.93
N ALA A 644 -31.57 28.09 15.20
CA ALA A 644 -31.21 29.25 16.01
C ALA A 644 -31.04 28.88 17.49
N TYR A 645 -30.24 29.66 18.21
CA TYR A 645 -30.13 29.52 19.66
C TYR A 645 -31.37 30.11 20.34
N GLN A 646 -32.05 29.31 21.15
CA GLN A 646 -33.21 29.77 21.90
C GLN A 646 -32.86 29.96 23.38
N SER A 647 -33.05 31.18 23.90
CA SER A 647 -32.69 31.54 25.28
C SER A 647 -33.49 30.79 26.34
N THR A 648 -34.68 30.30 26.01
CA THR A 648 -35.55 29.56 26.93
C THR A 648 -35.12 28.10 27.12
N VAL A 649 -34.30 27.56 26.22
CA VAL A 649 -33.88 26.15 26.24
C VAL A 649 -32.42 26.07 26.67
N THR A 650 -32.19 25.58 27.88
CA THR A 650 -30.86 25.43 28.49
C THR A 650 -30.56 23.99 28.84
N ARG A 651 -29.32 23.70 29.25
CA ARG A 651 -28.93 22.36 29.71
C ARG A 651 -29.82 21.85 30.86
N VAL A 652 -30.25 22.74 31.76
CA VAL A 652 -31.10 22.40 32.90
C VAL A 652 -32.51 22.03 32.44
N THR A 653 -33.10 22.83 31.54
CA THR A 653 -34.45 22.53 31.02
C THR A 653 -34.48 21.21 30.27
N LEU A 654 -33.43 20.89 29.50
CA LEU A 654 -33.34 19.62 28.77
C LEU A 654 -33.19 18.41 29.69
N ALA A 655 -32.37 18.54 30.74
CA ALA A 655 -32.20 17.48 31.74
C ALA A 655 -33.49 17.15 32.50
N HIS A 656 -34.38 18.14 32.67
CA HIS A 656 -35.70 17.92 33.28
C HIS A 656 -36.70 17.19 32.37
N ILE A 657 -36.55 17.27 31.04
CA ILE A 657 -37.47 16.61 30.10
C ILE A 657 -37.15 15.12 29.97
N THR A 658 -35.91 14.79 29.59
CA THR A 658 -35.48 13.39 29.44
C THR A 658 -33.96 13.27 29.54
N SER A 659 -33.51 12.16 30.15
CA SER A 659 -32.09 11.79 30.19
C SER A 659 -31.60 11.09 28.91
N ARG A 660 -32.53 10.64 28.06
CA ARG A 660 -32.24 9.98 26.78
C ARG A 660 -33.15 10.55 25.68
N PRO A 661 -32.69 11.56 24.93
CA PRO A 661 -33.46 12.08 23.80
C PRO A 661 -33.58 11.04 22.68
N GLN A 662 -34.64 11.13 21.90
CA GLN A 662 -34.75 10.36 20.67
C GLN A 662 -33.80 10.96 19.62
N VAL A 663 -33.13 10.10 18.86
CA VAL A 663 -32.12 10.49 17.87
C VAL A 663 -32.70 10.30 16.47
N LEU A 664 -32.75 11.38 15.70
CA LEU A 664 -33.26 11.40 14.34
C LEU A 664 -32.20 11.97 13.38
N GLY A 665 -32.38 11.71 12.08
CA GLY A 665 -31.56 12.33 11.04
C GLY A 665 -31.83 13.83 10.93
N VAL A 666 -30.79 14.63 10.72
CA VAL A 666 -30.92 16.09 10.51
C VAL A 666 -31.68 16.36 9.21
N PRO A 667 -32.60 17.36 9.17
CA PRO A 667 -33.19 17.84 7.92
C PRO A 667 -32.19 18.68 7.09
N ASP A 668 -32.58 19.11 5.90
CA ASP A 668 -31.78 20.10 5.15
C ASP A 668 -31.90 21.47 5.87
N LEU A 669 -30.79 22.16 6.12
CA LEU A 669 -30.74 23.34 7.02
C LEU A 669 -30.26 24.63 6.35
N GLN A 670 -30.79 25.78 6.74
CA GLN A 670 -30.51 27.11 6.17
C GLN A 670 -29.26 27.80 6.74
#